data_AF-A0A1M5QYL2-F1
#
_entry.id   AF-A0A1M5QYL2-F1
#
_cell.length_a   1.000
_cell.length_b   1.000
_cell.length_c   1.000
_cell.angle_alpha   90.00
_cell.angle_beta   90.00
_cell.angle_gamma   90.00
#
_symmetry.space_group_name_H-M   'P 1'
#
loop_
_entity.id
_entity.type
_entity.pdbx_description
1 polymer ?
#
loop_
_entity_poly.entity_id
_entity_poly.type
_entity_poly.pdbx_seq_one_letter_code
_entity_poly.pdbx_strand_id
1 'polypeptide(L)'
;MGQNIHNFDVIVVGCGVAGLSAAVAAAESGAKVAVLERSTYDERGGNTRYTEACLRMKNEQEVSGDFETLLMENSGYYIQPDFQAATVLDYENWPPLVRALPFTDPELISFFVDSVPDVIAWLKSHGIQFGGTGFYGLIPRPSPRIAVVGGGLQLVETLTACAEKLGVQFFYEITAKELIQSDSGVVCGLVATDVQNQPIRFEGGPVILACGGFQGNPEMVVRYIGAKGRFLRPISRGGYYNKGEGIQMALRAGAAPAGDYAEYHGQPIDPRSSASEPLVMVYPYGVLVNRQGKRFLDEAPGPIDACYEEAVRTIAEQKKGIAYCILDDKINSINNWRRTVRTDQPPESAADIRTLGDRLGFDGEAAQRTVDEYNRCCRDGTFNPEAMDGLSTVGLTPPKSNYAVPLDTAPFHAYPGALSRVPHYFGQHFYLRGAQSQYQCPGSDASRFRAPWLICRRGNGGDLLRPISGRHVRAAWSDLRSPCRRAGGRPGQGLSRGHPIHITNNRGDYHMKKLSMLGMVAGLAIGLMAGGAQAQNYPNHSIKIIVPYSVGGPTDTVARIMAEKLSERVGQSVVIQTLLGGGGIVGTEAASRAKPDGYTLYFGANSMAIYPHVRPAGTTLSFDPLDFVAVGGIARSAHVLLASKSSGIHSVAELVGNAKKQLDETVTYGSAGVGGTTHLPLAFFARDAGITLLHVPYKGAAPAMVDLLAGRIDLSTPGYSAALNEPIDSGKVVALAVTSAQRLSFLPKVPTLVESGYPNMEFPIWYALFAPKGTPQEVVDVISKELKVMAQDAEYVKKLADQGNEAAYVSPQDLHDTLAQQTKDVGERIRSLGLQF
;
A
#
# COMPACT_ATOMS: atom_id res chain seq x y z
N MET A 1 -8.42 -11.89 -35.41
CA MET A 1 -7.22 -11.21 -34.89
C MET A 1 -6.45 -12.24 -34.09
N GLY A 2 -5.27 -12.66 -34.56
CA GLY A 2 -4.52 -13.76 -33.95
C GLY A 2 -4.04 -13.38 -32.56
N GLN A 3 -4.37 -14.18 -31.55
CA GLN A 3 -3.84 -13.97 -30.19
C GLN A 3 -2.34 -14.31 -30.21
N ASN A 4 -1.50 -13.36 -29.80
CA ASN A 4 -0.06 -13.56 -29.66
C ASN A 4 0.19 -14.38 -28.38
N ILE A 5 0.13 -15.71 -28.50
CA ILE A 5 0.24 -16.67 -27.40
C ILE A 5 1.64 -17.32 -27.45
N HIS A 6 2.36 -17.26 -26.34
CA HIS A 6 3.66 -17.91 -26.17
C HIS A 6 3.60 -18.99 -25.09
N ASN A 7 4.18 -20.17 -25.37
CA ASN A 7 4.20 -21.30 -24.44
C ASN A 7 5.61 -21.54 -23.87
N PHE A 8 5.71 -21.64 -22.54
CA PHE A 8 6.94 -21.85 -21.78
C PHE A 8 6.71 -22.78 -20.59
N ASP A 9 7.75 -23.49 -20.16
CA ASP A 9 7.71 -24.37 -18.99
C ASP A 9 7.81 -23.57 -17.68
N VAL A 10 8.48 -22.42 -17.70
CA VAL A 10 8.57 -21.48 -16.58
C VAL A 10 8.53 -20.05 -17.10
N ILE A 11 7.71 -19.20 -16.47
CA ILE A 11 7.62 -17.77 -16.79
C ILE A 11 8.12 -16.97 -15.60
N VAL A 12 9.17 -16.19 -15.78
CA VAL A 12 9.77 -15.32 -14.76
C VAL A 12 9.43 -13.87 -15.06
N VAL A 13 8.94 -13.13 -14.06
CA VAL A 13 8.60 -11.71 -14.19
C VAL A 13 9.64 -10.87 -13.45
N GLY A 14 10.43 -10.09 -14.18
CA GLY A 14 11.52 -9.25 -13.70
C GLY A 14 12.89 -9.88 -13.92
N CYS A 15 13.88 -9.05 -14.28
CA CYS A 15 15.27 -9.49 -14.52
C CYS A 15 16.30 -8.92 -13.52
N GLY A 16 15.86 -8.60 -12.29
CA GLY A 16 16.81 -8.41 -11.18
C GLY A 16 17.52 -9.72 -10.82
N VAL A 17 18.45 -9.70 -9.84
CA VAL A 17 19.20 -10.91 -9.44
C VAL A 17 18.28 -12.09 -9.16
N ALA A 18 17.15 -11.85 -8.49
CA ALA A 18 16.15 -12.85 -8.19
C ALA A 18 15.61 -13.58 -9.43
N GLY A 19 15.17 -12.80 -10.41
CA GLY A 19 14.59 -13.35 -11.64
C GLY A 19 15.64 -14.03 -12.50
N LEU A 20 16.83 -13.44 -12.60
CA LEU A 20 17.94 -14.04 -13.32
C LEU A 20 18.41 -15.36 -12.68
N SER A 21 18.56 -15.40 -11.34
CA SER A 21 18.91 -16.64 -10.64
C SER A 21 17.84 -17.72 -10.83
N ALA A 22 16.55 -17.36 -10.74
CA ALA A 22 15.45 -18.29 -11.00
C ALA A 22 15.47 -18.81 -12.45
N ALA A 23 15.72 -17.93 -13.42
CA ALA A 23 15.77 -18.29 -14.82
C ALA A 23 16.95 -19.22 -15.15
N VAL A 24 18.15 -18.91 -14.64
CA VAL A 24 19.34 -19.75 -14.83
C VAL A 24 19.12 -21.12 -14.18
N ALA A 25 18.69 -21.18 -12.91
CA ALA A 25 18.47 -22.44 -12.22
C ALA A 25 17.40 -23.33 -12.89
N ALA A 26 16.31 -22.72 -13.37
CA ALA A 26 15.27 -23.44 -14.11
C ALA A 26 15.79 -23.96 -15.47
N ALA A 27 16.56 -23.16 -16.20
CA ALA A 27 17.14 -23.54 -17.48
C ALA A 27 18.24 -24.62 -17.33
N GLU A 28 19.06 -24.57 -16.27
CA GLU A 28 20.01 -25.64 -15.91
C GLU A 28 19.30 -26.97 -15.64
N SER A 29 18.05 -26.91 -15.17
CA SER A 29 17.19 -28.10 -14.98
C SER A 29 16.51 -28.57 -16.27
N GLY A 30 16.78 -27.92 -17.41
CA GLY A 30 16.25 -28.28 -18.74
C GLY A 30 14.89 -27.64 -19.09
N ALA A 31 14.39 -26.68 -18.30
CA ALA A 31 13.12 -26.01 -18.59
C ALA A 31 13.26 -24.96 -19.70
N LYS A 32 12.23 -24.82 -20.54
CA LYS A 32 12.10 -23.70 -21.49
C LYS A 32 11.58 -22.47 -20.73
N VAL A 33 12.44 -21.47 -20.52
CA VAL A 33 12.13 -20.31 -19.67
C VAL A 33 11.90 -19.03 -20.48
N ALA A 34 10.88 -18.26 -20.07
CA ALA A 34 10.71 -16.85 -20.48
C ALA A 34 11.03 -15.92 -19.31
N VAL A 35 11.73 -14.81 -19.58
CA VAL A 35 11.92 -13.70 -18.64
C VAL A 35 11.24 -12.45 -19.21
N LEU A 36 10.28 -11.90 -18.50
CA LEU A 36 9.59 -10.67 -18.88
C LEU A 36 10.16 -9.51 -18.08
N GLU A 37 10.65 -8.48 -18.76
CA GLU A 37 11.19 -7.26 -18.15
C GLU A 37 10.46 -6.05 -18.70
N ARG A 38 10.07 -5.13 -17.79
CA ARG A 38 9.41 -3.89 -18.15
C ARG A 38 10.37 -2.89 -18.77
N SER A 39 11.61 -2.84 -18.29
CA SER A 39 12.59 -1.89 -18.81
C SER A 39 13.15 -2.33 -20.16
N THR A 40 13.87 -1.42 -20.80
CA THR A 40 14.67 -1.72 -22.00
C THR A 40 15.83 -2.64 -21.65
N TYR A 41 16.44 -3.26 -22.65
CA TYR A 41 17.65 -4.07 -22.47
C TYR A 41 18.76 -3.29 -21.73
N ASP A 42 18.97 -2.02 -22.09
CA ASP A 42 20.02 -1.18 -21.54
C ASP A 42 19.73 -0.69 -20.11
N GLU A 43 18.49 -0.80 -19.63
CA GLU A 43 18.07 -0.41 -18.27
C GLU A 43 17.58 -1.62 -17.44
N ARG A 44 17.85 -2.83 -17.91
CA ARG A 44 17.50 -4.08 -17.23
C ARG A 44 18.23 -4.24 -15.88
N GLY A 45 17.69 -5.10 -15.01
CA GLY A 45 18.31 -5.47 -13.73
C GLY A 45 17.63 -4.85 -12.49
N GLY A 46 16.60 -4.02 -12.68
CA GLY A 46 15.88 -3.36 -11.58
C GLY A 46 16.83 -2.61 -10.63
N ASN A 47 16.53 -2.61 -9.33
CA ASN A 47 17.45 -2.02 -8.35
C ASN A 47 18.79 -2.75 -8.28
N THR A 48 18.83 -4.08 -8.47
CA THR A 48 20.04 -4.91 -8.32
C THR A 48 21.21 -4.28 -9.05
N ARG A 49 21.00 -3.89 -10.31
CA ARG A 49 22.00 -3.26 -11.18
C ARG A 49 22.75 -2.09 -10.53
N TYR A 50 22.07 -1.33 -9.68
CA TYR A 50 22.59 -0.09 -9.11
C TYR A 50 23.11 -0.25 -7.69
N THR A 51 23.17 -1.48 -7.18
CA THR A 51 23.69 -1.74 -5.83
C THR A 51 25.18 -2.07 -5.87
N GLU A 52 25.86 -1.89 -4.74
CA GLU A 52 27.19 -2.48 -4.49
C GLU A 52 27.15 -4.02 -4.36
N ALA A 53 25.96 -4.63 -4.32
CA ALA A 53 25.76 -6.06 -4.09
C ALA A 53 26.53 -6.59 -2.85
N CYS A 54 26.48 -5.81 -1.76
CA CYS A 54 27.09 -6.18 -0.48
C CYS A 54 26.25 -7.24 0.26
N LEU A 55 26.94 -8.23 0.80
CA LEU A 55 26.39 -9.30 1.64
C LEU A 55 27.02 -9.22 3.02
N ARG A 56 26.19 -9.32 4.07
CA ARG A 56 26.64 -9.31 5.46
C ARG A 56 27.22 -10.68 5.80
N MET A 57 28.52 -10.81 5.55
CA MET A 57 29.28 -12.05 5.59
C MET A 57 30.61 -11.82 6.29
N LYS A 58 31.04 -12.78 7.10
CA LYS A 58 32.37 -12.81 7.70
C LYS A 58 33.44 -13.20 6.67
N ASN A 59 33.10 -14.13 5.80
CA ASN A 59 33.88 -14.61 4.65
C ASN A 59 32.91 -15.26 3.65
N GLU A 60 33.40 -15.86 2.56
CA GLU A 60 32.53 -16.47 1.54
C GLU A 60 31.73 -17.70 2.02
N GLN A 61 32.07 -18.29 3.17
CA GLN A 61 31.48 -19.51 3.72
C GLN A 61 30.58 -19.27 4.94
N GLU A 62 30.59 -18.07 5.51
CA GLU A 62 29.97 -17.81 6.82
C GLU A 62 29.36 -16.40 6.86
N VAL A 63 28.09 -16.31 7.28
CA VAL A 63 27.44 -15.02 7.60
C VAL A 63 28.17 -14.32 8.76
N SER A 64 27.90 -13.03 8.98
CA SER A 64 28.46 -12.36 10.17
C SER A 64 27.86 -12.93 11.46
N GLY A 65 28.64 -12.96 12.54
CA GLY A 65 28.19 -13.54 13.82
C GLY A 65 27.03 -12.80 14.49
N ASP A 66 26.75 -11.56 14.08
CA ASP A 66 25.62 -10.73 14.52
C ASP A 66 24.40 -10.83 13.58
N PHE A 67 24.45 -11.63 12.51
CA PHE A 67 23.45 -11.59 11.44
C PHE A 67 22.02 -11.92 11.93
N GLU A 68 21.84 -13.05 12.59
CA GLU A 68 20.52 -13.51 13.07
C GLU A 68 19.97 -12.58 14.15
N THR A 69 20.78 -12.27 15.16
CA THR A 69 20.41 -11.36 16.26
C THR A 69 19.97 -10.01 15.72
N LEU A 70 20.74 -9.41 14.80
CA LEU A 70 20.42 -8.10 14.25
C LEU A 70 19.15 -8.15 13.38
N LEU A 71 18.94 -9.19 12.57
CA LEU A 71 17.70 -9.33 11.82
C LEU A 71 16.50 -9.47 12.75
N MET A 72 16.60 -10.27 13.82
CA MET A 72 15.51 -10.45 14.78
C MET A 72 15.21 -9.16 15.55
N GLU A 73 16.23 -8.49 16.08
CA GLU A 73 16.10 -7.23 16.83
C GLU A 73 15.52 -6.07 15.99
N ASN A 74 15.73 -6.11 14.67
CA ASN A 74 15.29 -5.06 13.74
C ASN A 74 14.13 -5.53 12.84
N SER A 75 13.52 -6.68 13.12
CA SER A 75 12.38 -7.20 12.37
C SER A 75 11.04 -6.73 12.94
N GLY A 76 10.47 -5.68 12.34
CA GLY A 76 9.12 -5.23 12.66
C GLY A 76 8.97 -4.56 14.03
N TYR A 77 7.72 -4.37 14.47
CA TYR A 77 7.37 -3.77 15.76
C TYR A 77 7.43 -4.80 16.90
N TYR A 78 7.54 -4.31 18.15
CA TYR A 78 7.56 -5.12 19.38
C TYR A 78 6.51 -6.24 19.35
N ILE A 79 6.96 -7.48 19.19
CA ILE A 79 6.13 -8.68 19.21
C ILE A 79 5.85 -9.02 20.68
N GLN A 80 4.58 -9.20 21.04
CA GLN A 80 4.24 -9.66 22.39
C GLN A 80 4.92 -11.01 22.67
N PRO A 81 5.48 -11.25 23.88
CA PRO A 81 6.19 -12.48 24.21
C PRO A 81 5.41 -13.77 23.88
N ASP A 82 4.08 -13.73 24.04
CA ASP A 82 3.19 -14.86 23.76
C ASP A 82 3.14 -15.21 22.26
N PHE A 83 3.25 -14.19 21.38
CA PHE A 83 3.35 -14.38 19.94
C PHE A 83 4.74 -14.86 19.52
N GLN A 84 5.79 -14.37 20.18
CA GLN A 84 7.15 -14.86 19.99
C GLN A 84 7.29 -16.34 20.41
N ALA A 85 6.64 -16.75 21.50
CA ALA A 85 6.61 -18.16 21.90
C ALA A 85 5.91 -19.06 20.86
N ALA A 86 4.89 -18.52 20.18
CA ALA A 86 4.18 -19.25 19.12
C ALA A 86 5.03 -19.47 17.85
N THR A 87 6.08 -18.67 17.62
CA THR A 87 6.98 -18.85 16.46
C THR A 87 7.95 -20.03 16.62
N VAL A 88 7.95 -20.69 17.79
CA VAL A 88 8.68 -21.94 18.02
C VAL A 88 7.95 -23.15 17.43
N LEU A 89 6.64 -23.02 17.16
CA LEU A 89 5.86 -24.04 16.47
C LEU A 89 6.15 -24.02 14.97
N ASP A 90 5.90 -25.13 14.27
CA ASP A 90 5.89 -25.12 12.80
C ASP A 90 4.89 -24.08 12.28
N TYR A 91 5.23 -23.35 11.21
CA TYR A 91 4.41 -22.26 10.63
C TYR A 91 2.92 -22.62 10.43
N GLU A 92 2.62 -23.87 10.08
CA GLU A 92 1.24 -24.36 9.85
C GLU A 92 0.37 -24.26 11.11
N ASN A 93 1.01 -24.40 12.27
CA ASN A 93 0.41 -24.37 13.60
C ASN A 93 0.41 -22.97 14.22
N TRP A 94 0.98 -21.96 13.55
CA TRP A 94 0.94 -20.59 14.05
C TRP A 94 -0.50 -20.08 14.15
N PRO A 95 -0.87 -19.40 15.24
CA PRO A 95 -2.15 -18.72 15.32
C PRO A 95 -2.36 -17.77 14.13
N PRO A 96 -3.58 -17.65 13.56
CA PRO A 96 -3.85 -16.72 12.46
C PRO A 96 -3.45 -15.28 12.77
N LEU A 97 -3.52 -14.87 14.04
CA LEU A 97 -3.09 -13.55 14.49
C LEU A 97 -1.57 -13.37 14.36
N VAL A 98 -0.77 -14.38 14.70
CA VAL A 98 0.70 -14.36 14.55
C VAL A 98 1.06 -14.30 13.07
N ARG A 99 0.41 -15.09 12.21
CA ARG A 99 0.62 -15.06 10.75
C ARG A 99 0.25 -13.72 10.10
N ALA A 100 -0.57 -12.90 10.76
CA ALA A 100 -0.94 -11.58 10.28
C ALA A 100 -0.01 -10.46 10.78
N LEU A 101 0.91 -10.76 11.71
CA LEU A 101 1.85 -9.77 12.22
C LEU A 101 3.03 -9.55 11.27
N PRO A 102 3.52 -8.31 11.15
CA PRO A 102 4.62 -7.97 10.26
C PRO A 102 5.97 -8.22 10.96
N PHE A 103 6.38 -9.48 11.10
CA PHE A 103 7.73 -9.83 11.55
C PHE A 103 8.42 -10.77 10.56
N THR A 104 9.74 -10.85 10.65
CA THR A 104 10.54 -11.71 9.77
C THR A 104 10.42 -13.16 10.24
N ASP A 105 10.07 -14.05 9.33
CA ASP A 105 9.94 -15.48 9.61
C ASP A 105 11.30 -16.09 10.02
N PRO A 106 11.44 -16.60 11.27
CA PRO A 106 12.70 -17.19 11.74
C PRO A 106 13.13 -18.41 10.93
N GLU A 107 12.19 -19.20 10.39
CA GLU A 107 12.53 -20.34 9.52
C GLU A 107 13.17 -19.85 8.21
N LEU A 108 12.69 -18.72 7.68
CA LEU A 108 13.29 -18.11 6.48
C LEU A 108 14.69 -17.56 6.75
N ILE A 109 14.93 -16.99 7.93
CA ILE A 109 16.28 -16.54 8.34
C ILE A 109 17.23 -17.73 8.43
N SER A 110 16.84 -18.80 9.12
CA SER A 110 17.66 -20.01 9.25
C SER A 110 17.93 -20.65 7.90
N PHE A 111 16.91 -20.80 7.04
CA PHE A 111 17.08 -21.31 5.68
C PHE A 111 18.04 -20.45 4.86
N PHE A 112 17.93 -19.12 4.96
CA PHE A 112 18.84 -18.21 4.29
C PHE A 112 20.28 -18.47 4.73
N VAL A 113 20.54 -18.46 6.05
CA VAL A 113 21.87 -18.67 6.64
C VAL A 113 22.47 -19.99 6.18
N ASP A 114 21.70 -21.09 6.23
CA ASP A 114 22.17 -22.42 5.83
C ASP A 114 22.46 -22.52 4.33
N SER A 115 21.73 -21.77 3.50
CA SER A 115 21.85 -21.83 2.04
C SER A 115 22.94 -20.93 1.46
N VAL A 116 23.36 -19.88 2.17
CA VAL A 116 24.28 -18.87 1.61
C VAL A 116 25.58 -19.48 1.06
N PRO A 117 26.28 -20.40 1.74
CA PRO A 117 27.56 -20.93 1.25
C PRO A 117 27.43 -21.61 -0.11
N ASP A 118 26.38 -22.40 -0.30
CA ASP A 118 26.09 -23.08 -1.57
C ASP A 118 25.71 -22.09 -2.68
N VAL A 119 24.95 -21.05 -2.35
CA VAL A 119 24.60 -19.98 -3.29
C VAL A 119 25.84 -19.19 -3.73
N ILE A 120 26.76 -18.87 -2.82
CA ILE A 120 28.02 -18.21 -3.15
C ILE A 120 28.86 -19.10 -4.07
N ALA A 121 28.96 -20.39 -3.77
CA ALA A 121 29.67 -21.34 -4.62
C ALA A 121 29.05 -21.44 -6.02
N TRP A 122 27.72 -21.46 -6.12
CA TRP A 122 26.99 -21.45 -7.39
C TRP A 122 27.19 -20.14 -8.18
N LEU A 123 27.18 -18.98 -7.53
CA LEU A 123 27.49 -17.71 -8.20
C LEU A 123 28.92 -17.71 -8.75
N LYS A 124 29.88 -18.26 -7.99
CA LYS A 124 31.28 -18.37 -8.43
C LYS A 124 31.46 -19.32 -9.61
N SER A 125 30.71 -20.42 -9.68
CA SER A 125 30.76 -21.32 -10.84
C SER A 125 30.26 -20.65 -12.13
N HIS A 126 29.43 -19.61 -12.01
CA HIS A 126 28.98 -18.74 -13.10
C HIS A 126 29.89 -17.54 -13.36
N GLY A 127 31.05 -17.45 -12.69
CA GLY A 127 32.04 -16.40 -12.93
C GLY A 127 31.87 -15.12 -12.10
N ILE A 128 30.99 -15.13 -11.10
CA ILE A 128 30.90 -14.02 -10.13
C ILE A 128 32.10 -14.08 -9.18
N GLN A 129 32.72 -12.93 -8.96
CA GLN A 129 33.83 -12.78 -8.02
C GLN A 129 33.40 -11.95 -6.81
N PHE A 130 33.93 -12.29 -5.64
CA PHE A 130 33.68 -11.58 -4.39
C PHE A 130 34.97 -10.91 -3.90
N GLY A 131 34.83 -9.74 -3.31
CA GLY A 131 35.92 -8.95 -2.76
C GLY A 131 35.51 -8.13 -1.55
N GLY A 132 36.42 -7.29 -1.06
CA GLY A 132 36.15 -6.34 0.02
C GLY A 132 35.17 -5.25 -0.42
N THR A 133 34.41 -4.72 0.54
CA THR A 133 33.40 -3.68 0.26
C THR A 133 33.99 -2.27 0.32
N GLY A 134 33.46 -1.35 -0.50
CA GLY A 134 33.54 0.08 -0.19
C GLY A 134 32.78 0.44 1.10
N PHE A 135 33.20 1.51 1.77
CA PHE A 135 32.50 2.07 2.94
C PHE A 135 32.02 3.49 2.65
N TYR A 136 30.87 3.88 3.22
CA TYR A 136 30.27 5.19 2.97
C TYR A 136 30.94 6.31 3.77
N GLY A 137 31.54 5.99 4.92
CA GLY A 137 32.25 6.95 5.77
C GLY A 137 33.77 6.91 5.70
N LEU A 138 34.41 7.53 6.70
CA LEU A 138 35.86 7.48 6.85
C LEU A 138 36.35 6.40 7.82
N ILE A 139 35.49 5.96 8.75
CA ILE A 139 35.76 4.91 9.74
C ILE A 139 35.51 3.53 9.11
N PRO A 140 36.18 2.42 9.48
CA PRO A 140 35.80 1.08 9.02
C PRO A 140 34.39 0.63 9.46
N ARG A 141 33.77 -0.31 8.71
CA ARG A 141 32.48 -0.95 9.10
C ARG A 141 32.62 -1.64 10.46
N PRO A 142 31.59 -1.55 11.34
CA PRO A 142 31.55 -2.37 12.55
C PRO A 142 31.27 -3.86 12.24
N SER A 143 30.44 -4.18 11.23
CA SER A 143 30.14 -5.57 10.84
C SER A 143 30.84 -5.96 9.52
N PRO A 144 31.42 -7.17 9.42
CA PRO A 144 32.10 -7.62 8.20
C PRO A 144 31.11 -7.83 7.05
N ARG A 145 31.58 -7.56 5.82
CA ARG A 145 30.82 -7.73 4.58
C ARG A 145 31.74 -8.21 3.46
N ILE A 146 31.18 -8.93 2.50
CA ILE A 146 31.76 -9.16 1.18
C ILE A 146 30.88 -8.46 0.13
N ALA A 147 31.42 -8.13 -1.04
CA ALA A 147 30.65 -7.57 -2.15
C ALA A 147 31.03 -8.27 -3.46
N VAL A 148 30.12 -8.25 -4.43
CA VAL A 148 30.44 -8.64 -5.81
C VAL A 148 31.42 -7.63 -6.40
N VAL A 149 32.52 -8.11 -6.96
CA VAL A 149 33.46 -7.26 -7.71
C VAL A 149 32.74 -6.72 -8.95
N GLY A 150 32.69 -5.40 -9.10
CA GLY A 150 31.88 -4.73 -10.14
C GLY A 150 30.41 -4.49 -9.75
N GLY A 151 30.03 -4.80 -8.51
CA GLY A 151 28.72 -4.52 -7.95
C GLY A 151 27.58 -5.30 -8.61
N GLY A 152 26.37 -4.81 -8.41
CA GLY A 152 25.17 -5.47 -8.91
C GLY A 152 24.97 -5.39 -10.43
N LEU A 153 25.63 -4.44 -11.12
CA LEU A 153 25.66 -4.43 -12.59
C LEU A 153 26.38 -5.67 -13.12
N GLN A 154 27.56 -5.98 -12.60
CA GLN A 154 28.30 -7.18 -12.97
C GLN A 154 27.48 -8.44 -12.73
N LEU A 155 26.76 -8.50 -11.61
CA LEU A 155 25.87 -9.62 -11.28
C LEU A 155 24.75 -9.80 -12.32
N VAL A 156 24.11 -8.70 -12.74
CA VAL A 156 23.07 -8.71 -13.78
C VAL A 156 23.63 -9.12 -15.14
N GLU A 157 24.78 -8.56 -15.55
CA GLU A 157 25.40 -8.85 -16.84
C GLU A 157 25.83 -10.32 -16.94
N THR A 158 26.54 -10.83 -15.93
CA THR A 158 27.00 -12.22 -15.90
C THR A 158 25.83 -13.20 -15.94
N LEU A 159 24.81 -13.02 -15.09
CA LEU A 159 23.68 -13.95 -15.06
C LEU A 159 22.79 -13.83 -16.30
N THR A 160 22.66 -12.65 -16.91
CA THR A 160 21.98 -12.50 -18.21
C THR A 160 22.69 -13.34 -19.27
N ALA A 161 24.01 -13.21 -19.38
CA ALA A 161 24.79 -13.97 -20.36
C ALA A 161 24.71 -15.49 -20.13
N CYS A 162 24.71 -15.93 -18.86
CA CYS A 162 24.48 -17.34 -18.52
C CYS A 162 23.08 -17.80 -18.97
N ALA A 163 22.03 -17.03 -18.68
CA ALA A 163 20.66 -17.35 -19.07
C ALA A 163 20.51 -17.44 -20.61
N GLU A 164 21.06 -16.49 -21.35
CA GLU A 164 21.05 -16.50 -22.82
C GLU A 164 21.76 -17.73 -23.38
N LYS A 165 22.92 -18.10 -22.82
CA LYS A 165 23.66 -19.31 -23.21
C LYS A 165 22.88 -20.59 -22.95
N LEU A 166 22.03 -20.61 -21.93
CA LEU A 166 21.14 -21.73 -21.59
C LEU A 166 19.82 -21.72 -22.41
N GLY A 167 19.63 -20.73 -23.30
CA GLY A 167 18.45 -20.66 -24.17
C GLY A 167 17.22 -19.99 -23.55
N VAL A 168 17.39 -19.25 -22.45
CA VAL A 168 16.33 -18.42 -21.86
C VAL A 168 15.92 -17.32 -22.84
N GLN A 169 14.61 -17.13 -23.02
CA GLN A 169 14.07 -16.08 -23.90
C GLN A 169 13.68 -14.84 -23.09
N PHE A 170 14.25 -13.69 -23.45
CA PHE A 170 13.94 -12.41 -22.81
C PHE A 170 12.92 -11.60 -23.62
N PHE A 171 11.97 -10.99 -22.92
CA PHE A 171 10.96 -10.09 -23.45
C PHE A 171 11.05 -8.76 -22.71
N TYR A 172 11.78 -7.81 -23.29
CA TYR A 172 11.94 -6.45 -22.76
C TYR A 172 10.76 -5.57 -23.15
N GLU A 173 10.58 -4.47 -22.41
CA GLU A 173 9.46 -3.54 -22.59
C GLU A 173 8.08 -4.21 -22.46
N ILE A 174 8.02 -5.32 -21.72
CA ILE A 174 6.80 -6.10 -21.45
C ILE A 174 6.44 -6.00 -19.96
N THR A 175 5.22 -5.58 -19.68
CA THR A 175 4.68 -5.50 -18.32
C THR A 175 3.68 -6.62 -18.08
N ALA A 176 3.93 -7.50 -17.12
CA ALA A 176 2.92 -8.46 -16.63
C ALA A 176 1.76 -7.72 -15.91
N LYS A 177 0.51 -8.11 -16.19
CA LYS A 177 -0.71 -7.42 -15.71
C LYS A 177 -1.66 -8.31 -14.93
N GLU A 178 -1.75 -9.59 -15.26
CA GLU A 178 -2.71 -10.51 -14.66
C GLU A 178 -2.19 -11.95 -14.66
N LEU A 179 -2.44 -12.71 -13.59
CA LEU A 179 -2.16 -14.15 -13.54
C LEU A 179 -3.34 -14.93 -14.11
N ILE A 180 -3.08 -15.93 -14.93
CA ILE A 180 -4.09 -16.83 -15.47
C ILE A 180 -4.22 -18.00 -14.50
N GLN A 181 -5.43 -18.24 -13.99
CA GLN A 181 -5.74 -19.38 -13.13
C GLN A 181 -6.64 -20.38 -13.85
N SER A 182 -6.41 -21.68 -13.63
CA SER A 182 -7.35 -22.74 -13.99
C SER A 182 -8.61 -22.68 -13.14
N ASP A 183 -9.64 -23.44 -13.51
CA ASP A 183 -10.88 -23.61 -12.71
C ASP A 183 -10.60 -24.15 -11.29
N SER A 184 -9.48 -24.84 -11.09
CA SER A 184 -9.02 -25.34 -9.79
C SER A 184 -8.20 -24.32 -8.98
N GLY A 185 -8.03 -23.10 -9.49
CA GLY A 185 -7.29 -21.99 -8.87
C GLY A 185 -5.77 -22.05 -9.06
N VAL A 186 -5.26 -22.96 -9.91
CA VAL A 186 -3.82 -23.10 -10.15
C VAL A 186 -3.36 -22.08 -11.17
N VAL A 187 -2.33 -21.30 -10.84
CA VAL A 187 -1.70 -20.39 -11.81
C VAL A 187 -1.03 -21.18 -12.92
N CYS A 188 -1.43 -20.94 -14.17
CA CYS A 188 -0.96 -21.66 -15.35
C CYS A 188 -0.42 -20.74 -16.47
N GLY A 189 -0.29 -19.45 -16.17
CA GLY A 189 0.23 -18.45 -17.09
C GLY A 189 0.00 -17.03 -16.59
N LEU A 190 0.22 -16.06 -17.47
CA LEU A 190 -0.07 -14.65 -17.24
C LEU A 190 -0.43 -13.91 -18.53
N VAL A 191 -1.13 -12.78 -18.37
CA VAL A 191 -1.32 -11.77 -19.41
C VAL A 191 -0.36 -10.62 -19.14
N ALA A 192 0.36 -10.20 -20.17
CA ALA A 192 1.24 -9.05 -20.17
C ALA A 192 0.85 -8.05 -21.27
N THR A 193 1.45 -6.87 -21.25
CA THR A 193 1.26 -5.84 -22.27
C THR A 193 2.59 -5.26 -22.72
N ASP A 194 2.68 -4.90 -24.00
CA ASP A 194 3.77 -4.08 -24.53
C ASP A 194 3.59 -2.57 -24.21
N VAL A 195 4.48 -1.74 -24.73
CA VAL A 195 4.45 -0.26 -24.56
C VAL A 195 3.27 0.41 -25.25
N GLN A 196 2.62 -0.26 -26.21
CA GLN A 196 1.37 0.17 -26.85
C GLN A 196 0.12 -0.39 -26.13
N ASN A 197 0.30 -0.99 -24.96
CA ASN A 197 -0.74 -1.68 -24.19
C ASN A 197 -1.43 -2.82 -24.94
N GLN A 198 -0.79 -3.41 -25.97
CA GLN A 198 -1.34 -4.58 -26.63
C GLN A 198 -1.15 -5.82 -25.76
N PRO A 199 -2.20 -6.64 -25.55
CA PRO A 199 -2.12 -7.81 -24.71
C PRO A 199 -1.32 -8.94 -25.37
N ILE A 200 -0.44 -9.57 -24.59
CA ILE A 200 0.36 -10.74 -24.95
C ILE A 200 0.11 -11.81 -23.90
N ARG A 201 -0.15 -13.05 -24.32
CA ARG A 201 -0.43 -14.17 -23.40
C ARG A 201 0.78 -15.08 -23.30
N PHE A 202 1.16 -15.42 -22.07
CA PHE A 202 2.18 -16.40 -21.76
C PHE A 202 1.54 -17.55 -20.99
N GLU A 203 1.61 -18.76 -21.53
CA GLU A 203 0.94 -19.96 -21.01
C GLU A 203 1.92 -21.14 -20.86
N GLY A 204 1.47 -22.21 -20.20
CA GLY A 204 2.14 -23.52 -20.23
C GLY A 204 2.85 -23.93 -18.94
N GLY A 205 3.18 -22.99 -18.05
CA GLY A 205 4.02 -23.27 -16.88
C GLY A 205 3.79 -22.35 -15.67
N PRO A 206 4.34 -22.71 -14.50
CA PRO A 206 4.32 -21.85 -13.31
C PRO A 206 4.93 -20.47 -13.58
N VAL A 207 4.40 -19.47 -12.86
CA VAL A 207 4.88 -18.08 -12.90
C VAL A 207 5.69 -17.79 -11.63
N ILE A 208 6.88 -17.24 -11.80
CA ILE A 208 7.75 -16.73 -10.72
C ILE A 208 7.71 -15.20 -10.76
N LEU A 209 7.18 -14.58 -9.70
CA LEU A 209 7.17 -13.13 -9.55
C LEU A 209 8.46 -12.66 -8.88
N ALA A 210 9.36 -12.06 -9.67
CA ALA A 210 10.64 -11.49 -9.25
C ALA A 210 10.76 -9.99 -9.64
N CYS A 211 9.63 -9.29 -9.62
CA CYS A 211 9.46 -7.93 -10.17
C CYS A 211 9.76 -6.78 -9.19
N GLY A 212 10.34 -7.10 -8.02
CA GLY A 212 10.63 -6.12 -6.96
C GLY A 212 9.38 -5.52 -6.28
N GLY A 213 9.60 -4.45 -5.52
CA GLY A 213 8.56 -3.77 -4.72
C GLY A 213 7.73 -2.73 -5.49
N PHE A 214 7.36 -1.65 -4.82
CA PHE A 214 6.46 -0.61 -5.36
C PHE A 214 6.98 0.83 -5.25
N GLN A 215 8.26 1.07 -4.94
CA GLN A 215 8.78 2.45 -4.74
C GLN A 215 8.63 3.36 -5.94
N GLY A 216 8.59 2.81 -7.14
CA GLY A 216 8.39 3.56 -8.36
C GLY A 216 6.96 4.05 -8.51
N ASN A 217 6.01 3.53 -7.72
CA ASN A 217 4.59 3.90 -7.75
C ASN A 217 4.26 4.88 -6.62
N PRO A 218 4.14 6.19 -6.90
CA PRO A 218 3.85 7.20 -5.89
C PRO A 218 2.52 6.98 -5.16
N GLU A 219 1.53 6.38 -5.82
CA GLU A 219 0.23 6.11 -5.22
C GLU A 219 0.33 5.02 -4.14
N MET A 220 0.94 3.87 -4.47
CA MET A 220 1.15 2.79 -3.48
C MET A 220 2.03 3.28 -2.33
N VAL A 221 3.06 4.04 -2.66
CA VAL A 221 3.93 4.70 -1.69
C VAL A 221 3.15 5.55 -0.70
N VAL A 222 2.31 6.45 -1.18
CA VAL A 222 1.55 7.35 -0.31
C VAL A 222 0.49 6.56 0.46
N ARG A 223 -0.11 5.54 -0.17
CA ARG A 223 -1.07 4.65 0.46
C ARG A 223 -0.50 3.93 1.68
N TYR A 224 0.74 3.43 1.60
CA TYR A 224 1.33 2.63 2.68
C TYR A 224 2.21 3.43 3.63
N ILE A 225 2.98 4.40 3.14
CA ILE A 225 3.91 5.22 3.94
C ILE A 225 3.21 6.47 4.51
N GLY A 226 2.05 6.83 3.96
CA GLY A 226 1.29 8.04 4.30
C GLY A 226 1.70 9.26 3.46
N ALA A 227 1.16 10.43 3.80
CA ALA A 227 1.35 11.68 3.04
C ALA A 227 2.85 12.04 2.82
N LYS A 228 3.72 11.70 3.79
CA LYS A 228 5.18 11.91 3.69
C LYS A 228 5.82 11.14 2.53
N GLY A 229 5.19 10.05 2.07
CA GLY A 229 5.62 9.25 0.93
C GLY A 229 5.78 10.06 -0.37
N ARG A 230 5.15 11.24 -0.47
CA ARG A 230 5.24 12.15 -1.64
C ARG A 230 6.65 12.69 -1.91
N PHE A 231 7.45 12.86 -0.86
CA PHE A 231 8.80 13.43 -0.97
C PHE A 231 9.87 12.36 -1.18
N LEU A 232 9.48 11.10 -1.05
CA LEU A 232 10.37 9.97 -1.16
C LEU A 232 10.51 9.57 -2.63
N ARG A 233 11.75 9.59 -3.12
CA ARG A 233 12.11 9.14 -4.47
C ARG A 233 12.79 7.77 -4.40
N PRO A 234 12.77 6.96 -5.47
CA PRO A 234 13.64 5.79 -5.55
C PRO A 234 15.13 6.19 -5.48
N ILE A 235 15.94 5.44 -4.72
CA ILE A 235 17.41 5.63 -4.58
C ILE A 235 18.14 5.49 -5.92
N SER A 236 17.66 4.60 -6.78
CA SER A 236 18.27 4.35 -8.09
C SER A 236 17.22 4.34 -9.19
N ARG A 237 17.71 4.50 -10.43
CA ARG A 237 16.85 4.52 -11.63
C ARG A 237 16.01 3.25 -11.77
N GLY A 238 16.60 2.10 -11.46
CA GLY A 238 15.91 0.81 -11.49
C GLY A 238 14.65 0.78 -10.63
N GLY A 239 14.61 1.56 -9.56
CA GLY A 239 13.46 1.58 -8.67
C GLY A 239 12.22 2.25 -9.26
N TYR A 240 12.35 3.05 -10.31
CA TYR A 240 11.19 3.59 -11.02
C TYR A 240 10.39 2.51 -11.76
N TYR A 241 11.00 1.38 -12.11
CA TYR A 241 10.35 0.26 -12.78
C TYR A 241 9.53 -0.63 -11.82
N ASN A 242 9.86 -0.60 -10.53
CA ASN A 242 9.16 -1.32 -9.48
C ASN A 242 7.86 -0.58 -9.10
N LYS A 243 6.77 -0.82 -9.83
CA LYS A 243 5.48 -0.13 -9.61
C LYS A 243 4.45 -0.98 -8.83
N GLY A 244 4.81 -2.20 -8.42
CA GLY A 244 3.98 -3.06 -7.57
C GLY A 244 2.95 -3.94 -8.31
N GLU A 245 3.05 -4.12 -9.62
CA GLU A 245 2.12 -4.98 -10.37
C GLU A 245 2.15 -6.44 -9.90
N GLY A 246 3.33 -6.99 -9.61
CA GLY A 246 3.42 -8.37 -9.10
C GLY A 246 2.72 -8.55 -7.76
N ILE A 247 2.83 -7.55 -6.87
CA ILE A 247 2.09 -7.51 -5.60
C ILE A 247 0.59 -7.54 -5.86
N GLN A 248 0.11 -6.66 -6.74
CA GLN A 248 -1.31 -6.59 -7.08
C GLN A 248 -1.82 -7.85 -7.78
N MET A 249 -1.00 -8.48 -8.62
CA MET A 249 -1.31 -9.76 -9.27
C MET A 249 -1.42 -10.88 -8.24
N ALA A 250 -0.45 -10.99 -7.31
CA ALA A 250 -0.47 -12.00 -6.27
C ALA A 250 -1.68 -11.86 -5.34
N LEU A 251 -1.98 -10.63 -4.90
CA LEU A 251 -3.15 -10.34 -4.06
C LEU A 251 -4.46 -10.70 -4.77
N ARG A 252 -4.60 -10.35 -6.07
CA ARG A 252 -5.79 -10.71 -6.87
C ARG A 252 -5.94 -12.22 -7.05
N ALA A 253 -4.83 -12.96 -7.15
CA ALA A 253 -4.83 -14.42 -7.21
C ALA A 253 -5.12 -15.11 -5.85
N GLY A 254 -5.34 -14.32 -4.78
CA GLY A 254 -5.70 -14.82 -3.45
C GLY A 254 -4.51 -15.08 -2.52
N ALA A 255 -3.33 -14.52 -2.81
CA ALA A 255 -2.20 -14.60 -1.90
C ALA A 255 -2.42 -13.77 -0.63
N ALA A 256 -1.96 -14.28 0.51
CA ALA A 256 -1.94 -13.52 1.75
C ALA A 256 -0.75 -12.53 1.73
N PRO A 257 -0.95 -11.25 2.08
CA PRO A 257 0.15 -10.33 2.28
C PRO A 257 0.93 -10.70 3.55
N ALA A 258 2.26 -10.57 3.52
CA ALA A 258 3.12 -10.66 4.70
C ALA A 258 4.13 -9.51 4.73
N GLY A 259 4.54 -9.13 5.95
CA GLY A 259 5.48 -8.04 6.27
C GLY A 259 4.87 -6.64 6.27
N ASP A 260 5.71 -5.61 6.47
CA ASP A 260 5.28 -4.21 6.59
C ASP A 260 5.51 -3.42 5.29
N TYR A 261 4.42 -2.89 4.74
CA TYR A 261 4.43 -2.11 3.50
C TYR A 261 4.80 -0.64 3.77
N ALA A 262 4.82 -0.20 5.02
CA ALA A 262 5.23 1.14 5.41
C ALA A 262 6.75 1.26 5.60
N GLU A 263 7.48 0.14 5.74
CA GLU A 263 8.93 0.15 5.97
C GLU A 263 9.76 0.27 4.68
N TYR A 264 10.86 1.00 4.78
CA TYR A 264 11.77 1.26 3.67
C TYR A 264 13.20 1.48 4.17
N HIS A 265 14.17 1.12 3.34
CA HIS A 265 15.56 1.55 3.49
C HIS A 265 15.71 2.99 3.00
N GLY A 266 16.30 3.85 3.82
CA GLY A 266 16.52 5.26 3.51
C GLY A 266 17.99 5.64 3.40
N GLN A 267 18.32 6.56 2.48
CA GLN A 267 19.65 7.16 2.38
C GLN A 267 19.58 8.67 2.10
N PRO A 268 20.49 9.49 2.66
CA PRO A 268 20.58 10.90 2.34
C PRO A 268 21.18 11.08 0.94
N ILE A 269 20.38 11.66 0.04
CA ILE A 269 20.79 11.93 -1.34
C ILE A 269 20.77 13.41 -1.66
N ASP A 270 21.53 13.79 -2.68
CA ASP A 270 21.39 15.08 -3.33
C ASP A 270 20.17 15.07 -4.28
N PRO A 271 19.09 15.82 -3.98
CA PRO A 271 17.89 15.82 -4.80
C PRO A 271 18.09 16.48 -6.17
N ARG A 272 19.22 17.19 -6.38
CA ARG A 272 19.57 17.84 -7.65
C ARG A 272 20.17 16.85 -8.65
N SER A 273 20.71 15.73 -8.18
CA SER A 273 21.40 14.75 -9.01
C SER A 273 20.42 13.78 -9.67
N SER A 274 20.72 13.40 -10.91
CA SER A 274 20.05 12.31 -11.63
C SER A 274 20.88 11.02 -11.70
N ALA A 275 22.04 11.02 -11.03
CA ALA A 275 22.91 9.86 -10.90
C ALA A 275 22.25 8.78 -10.04
N SER A 276 22.73 7.54 -10.17
CA SER A 276 22.31 6.46 -9.30
C SER A 276 23.01 6.58 -7.95
N GLU A 277 22.25 6.49 -6.86
CA GLU A 277 22.75 6.65 -5.48
C GLU A 277 23.60 7.93 -5.28
N PRO A 278 23.05 9.15 -5.49
CA PRO A 278 23.82 10.39 -5.33
C PRO A 278 23.95 10.77 -3.85
N LEU A 279 24.64 9.92 -3.09
CA LEU A 279 24.75 9.98 -1.63
C LEU A 279 25.47 11.24 -1.16
N VAL A 280 24.98 11.77 -0.02
CA VAL A 280 25.62 12.85 0.73
C VAL A 280 25.86 12.35 2.16
N MET A 281 26.93 11.59 2.37
CA MET A 281 27.28 10.98 3.68
C MET A 281 28.34 11.78 4.45
N VAL A 282 28.72 12.96 3.94
CA VAL A 282 29.70 13.87 4.57
C VAL A 282 29.13 14.64 5.77
N TYR A 283 27.81 14.60 5.99
CA TYR A 283 27.12 15.40 6.99
C TYR A 283 27.60 15.24 8.45
N PRO A 284 28.20 14.12 8.90
CA PRO A 284 28.77 14.06 10.25
C PRO A 284 29.85 15.10 10.52
N TYR A 285 30.54 15.59 9.48
CA TYR A 285 31.60 16.60 9.59
C TYR A 285 31.09 18.04 9.47
N GLY A 286 29.77 18.23 9.37
CA GLY A 286 29.12 19.54 9.28
C GLY A 286 27.95 19.68 10.24
N VAL A 287 27.00 20.54 9.85
CA VAL A 287 25.74 20.76 10.56
C VAL A 287 24.57 20.59 9.61
N LEU A 288 23.52 19.88 10.04
CA LEU A 288 22.28 19.75 9.27
C LEU A 288 21.26 20.79 9.73
N VAL A 289 20.80 21.62 8.81
CA VAL A 289 19.71 22.57 9.06
C VAL A 289 18.48 22.26 8.22
N ASN A 290 17.29 22.49 8.77
CA ASN A 290 16.04 22.44 8.02
C ASN A 290 15.80 23.75 7.25
N ARG A 291 14.68 23.84 6.52
CA ARG A 291 14.32 25.05 5.75
C ARG A 291 14.17 26.31 6.60
N GLN A 292 13.93 26.17 7.90
CA GLN A 292 13.85 27.28 8.86
C GLN A 292 15.23 27.64 9.46
N GLY A 293 16.31 27.07 8.92
CA GLY A 293 17.68 27.32 9.37
C GLY A 293 17.99 26.74 10.75
N LYS A 294 17.22 25.76 11.24
CA LYS A 294 17.40 25.16 12.58
C LYS A 294 17.98 23.76 12.50
N ARG A 295 18.85 23.42 13.45
CA ARG A 295 19.27 22.03 13.73
C ARG A 295 18.12 21.22 14.32
N PHE A 296 18.14 19.91 14.10
CA PHE A 296 17.04 19.02 14.48
C PHE A 296 17.46 17.58 14.83
N LEU A 297 18.74 17.21 14.69
CA LEU A 297 19.29 15.93 15.15
C LEU A 297 20.77 16.04 15.56
N ASP A 298 21.30 15.01 16.22
CA ASP A 298 22.74 14.82 16.40
C ASP A 298 23.32 14.24 15.11
N GLU A 299 24.19 14.99 14.42
CA GLU A 299 24.73 14.60 13.12
C GLU A 299 25.78 13.48 13.21
N ALA A 300 26.31 13.19 14.40
CA ALA A 300 27.38 12.21 14.59
C ALA A 300 27.24 11.42 15.92
N PRO A 301 26.13 10.71 16.16
CA PRO A 301 25.93 9.92 17.39
C PRO A 301 26.76 8.62 17.38
N GLY A 302 27.19 8.16 16.20
CA GLY A 302 27.90 6.91 15.99
C GLY A 302 28.53 6.84 14.60
N PRO A 303 29.12 5.70 14.22
CA PRO A 303 29.63 5.48 12.87
C PRO A 303 28.52 5.67 11.83
N ILE A 304 28.82 6.37 10.73
CA ILE A 304 27.82 6.71 9.70
C ILE A 304 27.00 5.50 9.26
N ASP A 305 27.63 4.36 9.00
CA ASP A 305 26.98 3.13 8.55
C ASP A 305 26.04 2.47 9.56
N ALA A 306 26.08 2.90 10.82
CA ALA A 306 25.12 2.48 11.85
C ALA A 306 23.97 3.50 12.02
N CYS A 307 24.18 4.77 11.69
CA CYS A 307 23.29 5.86 12.09
C CYS A 307 22.63 6.61 10.93
N TYR A 308 23.06 6.43 9.67
CA TYR A 308 22.50 7.21 8.55
C TYR A 308 21.01 6.98 8.32
N GLU A 309 20.52 5.78 8.60
CA GLU A 309 19.11 5.42 8.44
C GLU A 309 18.22 6.23 9.39
N GLU A 310 18.66 6.44 10.63
CA GLU A 310 17.95 7.27 11.61
C GLU A 310 18.00 8.75 11.23
N ALA A 311 19.20 9.23 10.83
CA ALA A 311 19.37 10.60 10.40
C ALA A 311 18.44 10.94 9.22
N VAL A 312 18.36 10.06 8.22
CA VAL A 312 17.54 10.29 7.05
C VAL A 312 16.04 10.14 7.33
N ARG A 313 15.63 9.29 8.28
CA ARG A 313 14.24 9.25 8.77
C ARG A 313 13.86 10.57 9.42
N THR A 314 14.76 11.18 10.18
CA THR A 314 14.53 12.49 10.79
C THR A 314 14.52 13.62 9.74
N ILE A 315 15.34 13.52 8.68
CA ILE A 315 15.26 14.43 7.51
C ILE A 315 13.89 14.34 6.85
N ALA A 316 13.32 13.13 6.74
CA ALA A 316 11.98 12.91 6.16
C ALA A 316 10.86 13.64 6.90
N GLU A 317 11.03 13.87 8.20
CA GLU A 317 10.07 14.58 9.04
C GLU A 317 10.14 16.10 8.85
N GLN A 318 11.23 16.62 8.26
CA GLN A 318 11.36 18.03 7.98
C GLN A 318 10.42 18.45 6.85
N LYS A 319 10.10 19.75 6.79
CA LYS A 319 9.23 20.30 5.73
C LYS A 319 9.82 19.98 4.36
N LYS A 320 9.05 19.25 3.53
CA LYS A 320 9.43 18.73 2.20
C LYS A 320 10.46 17.59 2.21
N GLY A 321 10.73 16.97 3.36
CA GLY A 321 11.68 15.86 3.48
C GLY A 321 13.11 16.24 3.09
N ILE A 322 13.49 17.50 3.31
CA ILE A 322 14.78 18.06 2.91
C ILE A 322 15.46 18.76 4.10
N ALA A 323 16.78 18.61 4.15
CA ALA A 323 17.70 19.32 5.01
C ALA A 323 18.91 19.80 4.20
N TYR A 324 19.75 20.63 4.80
CA TYR A 324 20.93 21.20 4.17
C TYR A 324 22.14 20.92 5.04
N CYS A 325 23.11 20.20 4.48
CA CYS A 325 24.39 19.91 5.12
C CYS A 325 25.31 21.11 4.90
N ILE A 326 25.53 21.91 5.94
CA ILE A 326 26.46 23.03 5.93
C ILE A 326 27.83 22.55 6.40
N LEU A 327 28.85 22.85 5.60
CA LEU A 327 30.26 22.60 5.85
C LEU A 327 31.02 23.93 5.68
N ASP A 328 32.24 23.97 6.19
CA ASP A 328 33.18 25.06 5.91
C ASP A 328 34.44 24.50 5.20
N ASP A 329 35.38 25.36 4.80
CA ASP A 329 36.48 24.96 3.92
C ASP A 329 37.46 23.97 4.59
N LYS A 330 37.41 23.81 5.91
CA LYS A 330 38.22 22.79 6.62
C LYS A 330 37.92 21.37 6.16
N ILE A 331 36.76 21.12 5.54
CA ILE A 331 36.47 19.81 4.93
C ILE A 331 37.58 19.37 3.95
N ASN A 332 38.22 20.32 3.26
CA ASN A 332 39.28 20.06 2.29
C ASN A 332 40.60 19.61 2.94
N SER A 333 40.77 19.76 4.26
CA SER A 333 41.93 19.21 4.99
C SER A 333 41.77 17.74 5.37
N ILE A 334 40.57 17.16 5.22
CA ILE A 334 40.31 15.76 5.55
C ILE A 334 40.70 14.87 4.37
N ASN A 335 41.64 13.95 4.57
CA ASN A 335 42.03 13.02 3.51
C ASN A 335 40.86 12.14 3.07
N ASN A 336 40.72 11.94 1.76
CA ASN A 336 39.71 11.06 1.15
C ASN A 336 38.24 11.41 1.46
N TRP A 337 37.91 12.58 2.02
CA TRP A 337 36.53 12.96 2.36
C TRP A 337 35.54 12.80 1.19
N ARG A 338 36.00 13.05 -0.03
CA ARG A 338 35.21 12.93 -1.26
C ARG A 338 34.62 11.54 -1.48
N ARG A 339 35.18 10.48 -0.89
CA ARG A 339 34.60 9.13 -0.96
C ARG A 339 33.23 9.02 -0.28
N THR A 340 32.92 9.95 0.63
CA THR A 340 31.65 10.02 1.36
C THR A 340 30.56 10.78 0.60
N VAL A 341 30.86 11.28 -0.60
CA VAL A 341 29.92 12.01 -1.45
C VAL A 341 29.91 11.35 -2.82
N ARG A 342 28.74 10.92 -3.29
CA ARG A 342 28.55 10.24 -4.58
C ARG A 342 27.72 11.05 -5.58
N THR A 343 27.15 12.19 -5.16
CA THR A 343 26.47 13.09 -6.08
C THR A 343 27.41 13.61 -7.17
N ASP A 344 26.89 13.73 -8.39
CA ASP A 344 27.57 14.37 -9.52
C ASP A 344 27.47 15.91 -9.48
N GLN A 345 26.73 16.45 -8.52
CA GLN A 345 26.55 17.89 -8.32
C GLN A 345 27.58 18.45 -7.33
N PRO A 346 28.26 19.55 -7.66
CA PRO A 346 29.12 20.23 -6.69
C PRO A 346 28.30 20.81 -5.53
N PRO A 347 28.93 21.04 -4.37
CA PRO A 347 28.29 21.79 -3.29
C PRO A 347 28.07 23.24 -3.73
N GLU A 348 26.96 23.82 -3.31
CA GLU A 348 26.79 25.27 -3.42
C GLU A 348 27.79 25.94 -2.49
N SER A 349 28.50 26.96 -2.96
CA SER A 349 29.59 27.59 -2.21
C SER A 349 29.45 29.11 -2.17
N ALA A 350 29.64 29.70 -0.99
CA ALA A 350 29.55 31.15 -0.79
C ALA A 350 30.47 31.64 0.34
N ALA A 351 30.69 32.95 0.41
CA ALA A 351 31.50 33.56 1.47
C ALA A 351 30.83 33.52 2.85
N ASP A 352 29.50 33.36 2.90
CA ASP A 352 28.71 33.34 4.12
C ASP A 352 27.45 32.44 3.98
N ILE A 353 26.89 32.04 5.13
CA ILE A 353 25.75 31.12 5.21
C ILE A 353 24.44 31.78 4.73
N ARG A 354 24.30 33.10 4.86
CA ARG A 354 23.10 33.82 4.40
C ARG A 354 22.93 33.69 2.89
N THR A 355 24.02 33.89 2.16
CA THR A 355 24.07 33.72 0.71
C THR A 355 23.75 32.27 0.30
N LEU A 356 24.19 31.26 1.07
CA LEU A 356 23.78 29.87 0.82
C LEU A 356 22.28 29.69 0.99
N GLY A 357 21.69 30.31 2.02
CA GLY A 357 20.25 30.30 2.28
C GLY A 357 19.44 30.87 1.12
N ASP A 358 19.85 32.02 0.59
CA ASP A 358 19.20 32.66 -0.56
C ASP A 358 19.26 31.78 -1.82
N ARG A 359 20.40 31.12 -2.07
CA ARG A 359 20.58 30.28 -3.26
C ARG A 359 19.87 28.93 -3.17
N LEU A 360 19.80 28.33 -1.98
CA LEU A 360 19.24 26.99 -1.76
C LEU A 360 17.81 26.98 -1.17
N GLY A 361 17.28 28.15 -0.84
CA GLY A 361 15.89 28.34 -0.41
C GLY A 361 15.61 27.96 1.05
N PHE A 362 16.57 28.14 1.95
CA PHE A 362 16.38 28.04 3.41
C PHE A 362 16.62 29.40 4.10
N ASP A 363 16.12 29.56 5.32
CA ASP A 363 16.32 30.80 6.11
C ASP A 363 17.80 30.95 6.51
N GLY A 364 18.54 31.74 5.73
CA GLY A 364 19.97 31.97 5.90
C GLY A 364 20.33 32.73 7.18
N GLU A 365 19.48 33.65 7.62
CA GLU A 365 19.67 34.39 8.88
C GLU A 365 19.51 33.48 10.10
N ALA A 366 18.48 32.63 10.08
CA ALA A 366 18.30 31.62 11.12
C ALA A 366 19.43 30.58 11.11
N ALA A 367 19.87 30.14 9.93
CA ALA A 367 20.99 29.21 9.79
C ALA A 367 22.30 29.78 10.33
N GLN A 368 22.60 31.06 10.07
CA GLN A 368 23.77 31.73 10.64
C GLN A 368 23.72 31.71 12.17
N ARG A 369 22.59 32.09 12.79
CA ARG A 369 22.43 32.04 14.25
C ARG A 369 22.62 30.64 14.82
N THR A 370 22.10 29.62 14.13
CA THR A 370 22.27 28.21 14.50
C THR A 370 23.74 27.79 14.47
N VAL A 371 24.50 28.19 13.45
CA VAL A 371 25.94 27.91 13.36
C VAL A 371 26.72 28.68 14.42
N ASP A 372 26.36 29.94 14.69
CA ASP A 372 26.99 30.74 15.76
C ASP A 372 26.76 30.12 17.15
N GLU A 373 25.58 29.55 17.40
CA GLU A 373 25.29 28.79 18.62
C GLU A 373 26.08 27.49 18.69
N TYR A 374 26.10 26.70 17.60
CA TYR A 374 26.91 25.49 17.50
C TYR A 374 28.39 25.77 17.78
N ASN A 375 28.98 26.80 17.15
CA ASN A 375 30.37 27.18 17.33
C ASN A 375 30.71 27.56 18.78
N ARG A 376 29.80 28.26 19.48
CA ARG A 376 29.97 28.59 20.92
C ARG A 376 29.92 27.36 21.83
N CYS A 377 29.26 26.30 21.39
CA CYS A 377 29.11 25.05 22.15
C CYS A 377 30.23 24.03 21.85
N CYS A 378 31.04 24.24 20.80
CA CYS A 378 32.23 23.44 20.52
C CYS A 378 33.29 23.60 21.62
N ARG A 379 34.09 22.56 21.85
CA ARG A 379 35.17 22.54 22.84
C ARG A 379 36.50 22.25 22.19
N ASP A 380 37.58 22.64 22.85
CA ASP A 380 38.92 22.23 22.46
C ASP A 380 39.07 20.70 22.61
N GLY A 381 39.73 20.08 21.63
CA GLY A 381 40.02 18.65 21.63
C GLY A 381 40.70 18.19 20.35
N THR A 382 41.02 16.90 20.26
CA THR A 382 41.69 16.31 19.10
C THR A 382 40.66 15.80 18.10
N PHE A 383 40.51 16.53 16.99
CA PHE A 383 39.70 16.08 15.87
C PHE A 383 40.35 14.87 15.18
N ASN A 384 39.60 13.78 15.02
CA ASN A 384 40.06 12.61 14.27
C ASN A 384 38.95 12.09 13.35
N PRO A 385 39.00 12.37 12.04
CA PRO A 385 37.93 11.97 11.12
C PRO A 385 37.89 10.46 10.82
N GLU A 386 38.94 9.71 11.17
CA GLU A 386 39.10 8.28 10.87
C GLU A 386 38.72 7.36 12.04
N ALA A 387 38.33 7.92 13.19
CA ALA A 387 37.85 7.18 14.36
C ALA A 387 36.69 7.92 15.04
N MET A 388 36.03 7.26 16.00
CA MET A 388 35.10 7.95 16.90
C MET A 388 35.93 8.80 17.89
N ASP A 389 35.91 10.12 17.72
CA ASP A 389 36.80 11.02 18.46
C ASP A 389 36.21 11.53 19.79
N GLY A 390 34.90 11.38 20.00
CA GLY A 390 34.18 11.88 21.18
C GLY A 390 34.20 13.41 21.32
N LEU A 391 34.67 14.12 20.29
CA LEU A 391 34.73 15.58 20.28
C LEU A 391 33.29 16.11 20.19
N SER A 392 32.75 16.59 21.30
CA SER A 392 31.32 16.87 21.47
C SER A 392 31.01 18.28 21.96
N THR A 393 29.80 18.75 21.64
CA THR A 393 29.28 20.05 22.08
C THR A 393 28.76 20.04 23.53
N VAL A 394 28.78 21.17 24.24
CA VAL A 394 28.13 21.37 25.57
C VAL A 394 27.03 22.40 25.49
N GLY A 395 25.89 22.12 26.11
CA GLY A 395 24.80 23.09 26.23
C GLY A 395 24.03 23.30 24.91
N LEU A 396 24.34 22.53 23.87
CA LEU A 396 23.64 22.53 22.60
C LEU A 396 22.53 21.47 22.60
N THR A 397 21.36 21.80 22.07
CA THR A 397 20.25 20.85 21.89
C THR A 397 19.72 20.93 20.45
N PRO A 398 19.71 19.83 19.68
CA PRO A 398 20.29 18.51 20.02
C PRO A 398 21.82 18.56 20.15
N PRO A 399 22.47 17.66 20.91
CA PRO A 399 23.92 17.62 20.99
C PRO A 399 24.55 17.24 19.65
N LYS A 400 25.86 17.43 19.51
CA LYS A 400 26.69 16.74 18.52
C LYS A 400 27.70 15.89 19.29
N SER A 401 27.66 14.58 19.12
CA SER A 401 28.42 13.65 19.98
C SER A 401 29.87 13.41 19.53
N ASN A 402 30.18 13.62 18.25
CA ASN A 402 31.53 13.46 17.67
C ASN A 402 31.80 14.54 16.63
N TYR A 403 33.06 14.76 16.27
CA TYR A 403 33.48 15.67 15.20
C TYR A 403 33.04 17.13 15.41
N ALA A 404 32.83 17.56 16.66
CA ALA A 404 32.37 18.90 16.98
C ALA A 404 33.48 19.96 16.88
N VAL A 405 33.78 20.39 15.65
CA VAL A 405 34.67 21.51 15.33
C VAL A 405 33.89 22.74 14.88
N PRO A 406 34.31 23.97 15.25
CA PRO A 406 33.67 25.20 14.77
C PRO A 406 33.66 25.31 13.23
N LEU A 407 32.54 25.78 12.67
CA LEU A 407 32.39 26.15 11.26
C LEU A 407 32.61 27.67 11.13
N ASP A 408 33.85 28.08 10.89
CA ASP A 408 34.32 29.47 10.93
C ASP A 408 35.28 29.85 9.78
N THR A 409 35.52 28.93 8.84
CA THR A 409 36.49 29.12 7.75
C THR A 409 35.79 29.17 6.40
N ALA A 410 35.64 30.36 5.82
CA ALA A 410 35.08 30.54 4.49
C ALA A 410 36.01 30.03 3.37
N PRO A 411 35.50 29.65 2.18
CA PRO A 411 34.07 29.61 1.82
C PRO A 411 33.29 28.53 2.58
N PHE A 412 31.99 28.78 2.76
CA PHE A 412 31.06 27.79 3.26
C PHE A 412 30.48 26.99 2.10
N HIS A 413 30.24 25.70 2.34
CA HIS A 413 29.72 24.76 1.36
C HIS A 413 28.40 24.18 1.85
N ALA A 414 27.44 23.98 0.95
CA ALA A 414 26.19 23.32 1.27
C ALA A 414 25.77 22.27 0.22
N TYR A 415 25.41 21.09 0.71
CA TYR A 415 24.68 20.10 -0.06
C TYR A 415 23.22 20.07 0.41
N PRO A 416 22.23 20.20 -0.49
CA PRO A 416 20.88 19.80 -0.16
C PRO A 416 20.85 18.27 0.02
N GLY A 417 20.24 17.81 1.11
CA GLY A 417 20.04 16.40 1.43
C GLY A 417 18.55 16.12 1.53
N ALA A 418 18.03 15.25 0.66
CA ALA A 418 16.67 14.73 0.74
C ALA A 418 16.69 13.24 1.05
N LEU A 419 15.59 12.72 1.61
CA LEU A 419 15.43 11.29 1.77
C LEU A 419 15.13 10.63 0.41
N SER A 420 15.96 9.65 0.05
CA SER A 420 15.62 8.67 -0.99
C SER A 420 15.38 7.30 -0.38
N ARG A 421 14.52 6.51 -1.05
CA ARG A 421 14.06 5.21 -0.56
C ARG A 421 14.38 4.03 -1.49
N VAL A 422 14.48 2.86 -0.88
CA VAL A 422 14.16 1.55 -1.46
C VAL A 422 13.18 0.89 -0.48
N PRO A 423 11.96 0.46 -0.87
CA PRO A 423 11.07 -0.27 0.04
C PRO A 423 11.78 -1.56 0.43
N HIS A 424 11.53 -2.02 1.64
CA HIS A 424 12.16 -3.24 2.14
C HIS A 424 11.83 -4.43 1.22
N TYR A 425 12.86 -5.06 0.65
CA TYR A 425 12.73 -6.27 -0.18
C TYR A 425 12.35 -7.51 0.64
N PHE A 426 12.62 -7.50 1.95
CA PHE A 426 12.45 -8.65 2.85
C PHE A 426 11.09 -8.68 3.58
N GLY A 427 10.21 -7.70 3.33
CA GLY A 427 8.95 -7.54 4.04
C GLY A 427 7.71 -7.55 3.14
N GLN A 428 7.82 -8.03 1.91
CA GLN A 428 6.67 -8.13 0.98
C GLN A 428 6.63 -9.53 0.38
N HIS A 429 6.47 -10.51 1.28
CA HIS A 429 6.27 -11.90 0.87
C HIS A 429 4.77 -12.14 0.64
N PHE A 430 4.48 -12.96 -0.36
CA PHE A 430 3.14 -13.43 -0.65
C PHE A 430 3.13 -14.94 -0.49
N TYR A 431 2.28 -15.44 0.39
CA TYR A 431 2.04 -16.87 0.49
C TYR A 431 0.72 -17.17 -0.21
N LEU A 432 0.77 -17.95 -1.29
CA LEU A 432 -0.43 -18.63 -1.78
C LEU A 432 -0.66 -19.86 -0.89
N ARG A 433 -1.91 -20.07 -0.47
CA ARG A 433 -2.29 -21.30 0.26
C ARG A 433 -1.85 -22.53 -0.54
N GLY A 434 -0.91 -23.30 0.01
CA GLY A 434 -0.52 -24.62 -0.50
C GLY A 434 0.66 -24.69 -1.46
N ALA A 435 1.49 -23.64 -1.57
CA ALA A 435 2.75 -23.71 -2.32
C ALA A 435 3.83 -24.47 -1.52
N GLN A 436 3.91 -25.79 -1.69
CA GLN A 436 5.11 -26.56 -1.38
C GLN A 436 6.03 -26.54 -2.60
N SER A 437 7.29 -26.10 -2.46
CA SER A 437 8.25 -26.24 -3.55
C SER A 437 8.77 -27.69 -3.56
N GLN A 438 8.58 -28.38 -4.69
CA GLN A 438 9.26 -29.64 -4.98
C GLN A 438 10.35 -29.36 -6.02
N TYR A 439 11.42 -28.66 -5.62
CA TYR A 439 12.66 -28.64 -6.39
C TYR A 439 13.72 -29.41 -5.60
N GLN A 440 14.26 -30.44 -6.23
CA GLN A 440 15.14 -31.42 -5.61
C GLN A 440 16.59 -31.03 -5.95
N CYS A 441 17.32 -30.45 -5.01
CA CYS A 441 18.79 -30.47 -5.09
C CYS A 441 19.25 -31.90 -4.86
N PRO A 442 20.20 -32.45 -5.64
CA PRO A 442 20.71 -33.79 -5.39
C PRO A 442 21.52 -33.80 -4.09
N GLY A 443 20.87 -34.16 -2.97
CA GLY A 443 21.52 -34.35 -1.67
C GLY A 443 20.72 -34.00 -0.40
N SER A 444 19.53 -33.39 -0.48
CA SER A 444 18.79 -32.94 0.72
C SER A 444 17.32 -33.36 0.74
N ASP A 445 16.81 -33.57 1.96
CA ASP A 445 15.46 -34.07 2.27
C ASP A 445 14.36 -33.13 1.75
N ALA A 446 13.47 -33.67 0.90
CA ALA A 446 12.47 -32.93 0.12
C ALA A 446 11.33 -32.30 0.95
N SER A 447 11.33 -32.50 2.28
CA SER A 447 10.25 -32.05 3.18
C SER A 447 10.40 -30.61 3.70
N ARG A 448 11.52 -29.92 3.43
CA ARG A 448 11.87 -28.62 4.06
C ARG A 448 12.03 -27.42 3.13
N PHE A 449 11.80 -27.57 1.82
CA PHE A 449 12.05 -26.47 0.86
C PHE A 449 10.84 -25.54 0.68
N ARG A 450 10.94 -24.31 1.21
CA ARG A 450 10.04 -23.18 0.90
C ARG A 450 10.87 -21.96 0.51
N ALA A 451 10.89 -21.61 -0.77
CA ALA A 451 11.60 -20.45 -1.28
C ALA A 451 10.76 -19.16 -1.10
N PRO A 452 11.39 -17.98 -0.89
CA PRO A 452 10.72 -16.68 -0.72
C PRO A 452 10.06 -16.12 -2.00
N TRP A 453 10.07 -16.89 -3.10
CA TRP A 453 9.47 -16.55 -4.38
C TRP A 453 8.13 -17.25 -4.53
N LEU A 454 7.16 -16.57 -5.14
CA LEU A 454 5.87 -17.19 -5.46
C LEU A 454 6.08 -18.29 -6.51
N ILE A 455 6.32 -19.53 -6.08
CA ILE A 455 6.24 -20.73 -6.93
C ILE A 455 4.86 -21.32 -6.71
N CYS A 456 3.91 -20.99 -7.59
CA CYS A 456 2.55 -21.48 -7.47
C CYS A 456 2.43 -22.89 -8.06
N ARG A 457 2.55 -23.93 -7.24
CA ARG A 457 2.11 -25.28 -7.61
C ARG A 457 1.39 -25.93 -6.43
N ARG A 458 0.12 -26.31 -6.63
CA ARG A 458 -0.61 -27.21 -5.73
C ARG A 458 -0.44 -28.63 -6.26
N GLY A 459 0.36 -29.46 -5.58
CA GLY A 459 0.44 -30.89 -5.89
C GLY A 459 -0.70 -31.65 -5.20
N ASN A 460 -1.63 -32.21 -5.97
CA ASN A 460 -2.46 -33.30 -5.46
C ASN A 460 -1.60 -34.58 -5.49
N GLY A 461 -1.50 -35.27 -4.35
CA GLY A 461 -0.88 -36.59 -4.30
C GLY A 461 -1.64 -37.58 -5.18
N GLY A 462 -0.91 -38.41 -5.93
CA GLY A 462 -1.44 -39.56 -6.65
C GLY A 462 -0.77 -39.81 -8.01
N ASP A 463 0.18 -40.75 -8.01
CA ASP A 463 0.64 -41.62 -9.11
C ASP A 463 1.54 -41.10 -10.26
N LEU A 464 2.46 -42.02 -10.65
CA LEU A 464 3.44 -42.04 -11.75
C LEU A 464 4.78 -41.36 -11.42
N LEU A 465 5.90 -42.05 -11.16
CA LEU A 465 6.57 -43.06 -11.98
C LEU A 465 7.45 -44.00 -11.11
N ARG A 466 7.39 -45.31 -11.35
CA ARG A 466 8.37 -46.29 -10.82
C ARG A 466 9.66 -46.26 -11.66
N PRO A 467 10.85 -46.40 -11.05
CA PRO A 467 12.11 -46.40 -11.78
C PRO A 467 12.36 -47.73 -12.51
N ILE A 468 12.79 -47.63 -13.77
CA ILE A 468 13.41 -48.73 -14.51
C ILE A 468 14.83 -48.92 -13.95
N SER A 469 15.12 -50.15 -13.54
CA SER A 469 16.35 -50.61 -12.92
C SER A 469 17.61 -50.50 -13.80
N GLY A 470 18.74 -50.16 -13.17
CA GLY A 470 20.10 -50.32 -13.72
C GLY A 470 21.12 -50.51 -12.59
N ARG A 471 21.92 -51.58 -12.68
CA ARG A 471 22.79 -52.19 -11.63
C ARG A 471 24.15 -51.49 -11.43
N HIS A 472 24.81 -51.91 -10.34
CA HIS A 472 26.27 -51.83 -9.97
C HIS A 472 26.58 -50.69 -8.98
N VAL A 473 27.27 -50.84 -7.83
CA VAL A 473 28.18 -51.85 -7.26
C VAL A 473 28.19 -51.75 -5.72
N ARG A 474 28.56 -52.87 -5.07
CA ARG A 474 28.69 -53.10 -3.61
C ARG A 474 29.87 -52.38 -2.94
N ALA A 475 29.78 -52.39 -1.60
CA ALA A 475 30.85 -52.51 -0.58
C ALA A 475 31.43 -51.17 -0.09
N ALA A 476 31.71 -50.92 1.19
CA ALA A 476 31.77 -51.76 2.40
C ALA A 476 31.61 -50.84 3.63
N TRP A 477 31.18 -51.39 4.77
CA TRP A 477 31.99 -51.59 5.98
C TRP A 477 31.08 -52.09 7.12
N SER A 478 31.40 -53.31 7.59
CA SER A 478 31.01 -53.91 8.86
C SER A 478 31.68 -53.14 10.02
N ASP A 479 31.32 -53.23 11.29
CA ASP A 479 31.09 -54.38 12.14
C ASP A 479 30.53 -53.87 13.50
N LEU A 480 29.62 -54.63 14.13
CA LEU A 480 29.81 -55.23 15.47
C LEU A 480 28.49 -55.83 16.00
N ARG A 481 28.28 -57.08 15.59
CA ARG A 481 27.93 -58.27 16.39
C ARG A 481 27.22 -58.07 17.76
N SER A 482 25.96 -58.51 17.81
CA SER A 482 25.47 -59.73 18.51
C SER A 482 25.65 -59.89 20.06
N PRO A 483 24.94 -60.82 20.73
CA PRO A 483 23.54 -61.29 20.55
C PRO A 483 22.80 -61.72 21.87
N CYS A 484 21.54 -62.18 21.68
CA CYS A 484 20.89 -63.32 22.35
C CYS A 484 20.09 -63.17 23.67
N ARG A 485 18.77 -63.41 23.52
CA ARG A 485 17.95 -64.55 24.04
C ARG A 485 17.17 -64.46 25.37
N ARG A 486 15.88 -64.84 25.22
CA ARG A 486 14.99 -65.70 26.05
C ARG A 486 14.49 -65.12 27.39
N ALA A 487 13.33 -65.48 27.97
CA ALA A 487 12.08 -66.17 27.62
C ALA A 487 11.22 -66.25 28.90
N GLY A 488 9.87 -66.14 28.83
CA GLY A 488 8.86 -66.58 29.84
C GLY A 488 8.83 -65.84 31.19
N GLY A 489 7.76 -65.64 31.98
CA GLY A 489 6.39 -66.15 32.10
C GLY A 489 6.00 -66.09 33.61
N ARG A 490 4.94 -65.36 34.02
CA ARG A 490 3.69 -65.74 34.79
C ARG A 490 3.85 -66.61 36.06
N PRO A 491 2.94 -66.64 37.08
CA PRO A 491 1.45 -66.50 37.01
C PRO A 491 0.70 -65.94 38.29
N GLY A 492 -0.65 -65.98 38.28
CA GLY A 492 -1.54 -66.21 39.45
C GLY A 492 -2.13 -64.97 40.18
N GLN A 493 -3.36 -64.53 39.90
CA GLN A 493 -4.68 -64.94 40.45
C GLN A 493 -5.04 -64.45 41.87
N GLY A 494 -6.11 -63.65 41.95
CA GLY A 494 -6.90 -63.36 43.15
C GLY A 494 -8.29 -62.85 42.74
N LEU A 495 -9.32 -63.65 43.04
CA LEU A 495 -10.75 -63.40 42.80
C LEU A 495 -11.37 -62.50 43.88
N SER A 496 -12.34 -61.64 43.52
CA SER A 496 -13.74 -61.73 43.98
C SER A 496 -14.61 -60.52 43.59
N ARG A 497 -15.79 -60.85 43.03
CA ARG A 497 -17.16 -60.24 43.15
C ARG A 497 -17.28 -58.71 43.26
N GLY A 498 -18.10 -58.00 42.48
CA GLY A 498 -19.49 -58.30 42.10
C GLY A 498 -20.01 -57.47 40.91
N HIS A 499 -21.26 -57.72 40.54
CA HIS A 499 -21.71 -58.01 39.18
C HIS A 499 -22.30 -56.86 38.31
N PRO A 500 -22.44 -57.12 36.99
CA PRO A 500 -22.86 -56.20 35.91
C PRO A 500 -24.31 -56.46 35.43
N ILE A 501 -24.88 -55.64 34.53
CA ILE A 501 -25.90 -56.09 33.56
C ILE A 501 -25.76 -55.39 32.19
N HIS A 502 -25.93 -56.21 31.15
CA HIS A 502 -25.83 -56.05 29.70
C HIS A 502 -27.00 -55.37 28.98
N ILE A 503 -26.67 -54.69 27.88
CA ILE A 503 -27.07 -54.88 26.46
C ILE A 503 -28.43 -55.57 26.12
N THR A 504 -29.13 -54.89 25.18
CA THR A 504 -30.19 -55.30 24.21
C THR A 504 -31.57 -55.73 24.72
N ASN A 505 -32.65 -55.14 24.15
CA ASN A 505 -33.40 -55.81 23.08
C ASN A 505 -34.53 -54.98 22.43
N ASN A 506 -34.78 -55.32 21.17
CA ASN A 506 -36.07 -55.36 20.44
C ASN A 506 -36.88 -54.08 20.19
N ARG A 507 -36.94 -53.69 18.90
CA ARG A 507 -38.12 -53.08 18.28
C ARG A 507 -38.85 -54.16 17.48
N GLY A 508 -40.11 -54.39 17.84
CA GLY A 508 -40.99 -55.38 17.22
C GLY A 508 -41.68 -54.86 15.96
N ASP A 509 -42.01 -55.81 15.09
CA ASP A 509 -42.82 -55.66 13.90
C ASP A 509 -44.22 -56.28 14.08
N TYR A 510 -45.15 -55.75 13.26
CA TYR A 510 -46.37 -56.34 12.68
C TYR A 510 -47.78 -56.15 13.29
N HIS A 511 -48.55 -55.28 12.59
CA HIS A 511 -49.77 -55.57 11.79
C HIS A 511 -51.21 -55.20 12.25
N MET A 512 -51.89 -54.50 11.29
CA MET A 512 -53.25 -54.71 10.73
C MET A 512 -54.43 -53.76 11.08
N LYS A 513 -54.89 -52.98 10.08
CA LYS A 513 -56.24 -52.97 9.39
C LYS A 513 -56.48 -51.60 8.70
N LYS A 514 -56.52 -51.51 7.35
CA LYS A 514 -57.63 -51.70 6.38
C LYS A 514 -58.63 -50.51 6.26
N LEU A 515 -58.83 -50.08 4.98
CA LEU A 515 -59.93 -49.27 4.39
C LEU A 515 -59.98 -47.77 4.75
N SER A 516 -60.41 -46.81 3.91
CA SER A 516 -60.67 -46.66 2.47
C SER A 516 -61.27 -45.25 2.28
N MET A 517 -60.86 -44.53 1.23
CA MET A 517 -61.62 -43.58 0.39
C MET A 517 -62.57 -42.50 0.97
N LEU A 518 -62.41 -41.30 0.39
CA LEU A 518 -63.42 -40.28 0.06
C LEU A 518 -64.09 -39.47 1.18
N GLY A 519 -63.81 -38.15 1.20
CA GLY A 519 -64.52 -37.19 2.05
C GLY A 519 -64.21 -35.71 1.76
N MET A 520 -64.00 -35.37 0.49
CA MET A 520 -63.85 -34.00 -0.03
C MET A 520 -65.23 -33.31 -0.12
N VAL A 521 -65.87 -32.85 0.97
CA VAL A 521 -67.02 -31.90 0.90
C VAL A 521 -67.27 -31.11 2.23
N ALA A 522 -66.25 -30.55 2.88
CA ALA A 522 -66.50 -29.64 4.03
C ALA A 522 -65.60 -28.40 4.08
N GLY A 523 -65.10 -27.96 2.93
CA GLY A 523 -64.74 -26.56 2.74
C GLY A 523 -65.94 -25.82 2.18
N LEU A 524 -66.73 -25.14 3.02
CA LEU A 524 -67.59 -23.99 2.63
C LEU A 524 -68.37 -23.36 3.81
N ALA A 525 -67.74 -22.99 4.94
CA ALA A 525 -68.49 -22.25 5.99
C ALA A 525 -67.71 -21.33 6.95
N ILE A 526 -66.37 -21.27 6.92
CA ILE A 526 -65.60 -20.34 7.76
C ILE A 526 -64.77 -19.39 6.88
N GLY A 527 -65.41 -18.88 5.82
CA GLY A 527 -64.82 -18.01 4.80
C GLY A 527 -65.26 -16.55 4.86
N LEU A 528 -65.80 -16.05 5.97
CA LEU A 528 -66.39 -14.70 6.03
C LEU A 528 -65.97 -13.83 7.24
N MET A 529 -64.82 -14.09 7.85
CA MET A 529 -64.18 -13.13 8.78
C MET A 529 -62.78 -12.69 8.36
N ALA A 530 -62.50 -12.68 7.06
CA ALA A 530 -61.36 -11.96 6.48
C ALA A 530 -61.82 -10.60 5.95
N GLY A 531 -62.29 -9.73 6.85
CA GLY A 531 -62.72 -8.37 6.53
C GLY A 531 -62.03 -7.38 7.46
N GLY A 532 -60.88 -6.86 7.04
CA GLY A 532 -60.17 -5.78 7.72
C GLY A 532 -58.82 -6.18 8.32
N ALA A 533 -57.84 -6.54 7.49
CA ALA A 533 -56.47 -6.19 7.86
C ALA A 533 -56.39 -4.67 7.82
N GLN A 534 -56.54 -4.02 8.98
CA GLN A 534 -56.19 -2.62 9.10
C GLN A 534 -54.75 -2.47 8.62
N ALA A 535 -54.52 -1.51 7.73
CA ALA A 535 -53.19 -1.00 7.44
C ALA A 535 -52.49 -0.79 8.78
N GLN A 536 -51.43 -1.55 9.06
CA GLN A 536 -50.55 -1.20 10.16
C GLN A 536 -49.97 0.17 9.80
N ASN A 537 -50.30 1.20 10.60
CA ASN A 537 -49.76 2.54 10.40
C ASN A 537 -48.23 2.46 10.41
N TYR A 538 -47.60 2.54 9.23
CA TYR A 538 -46.16 2.63 9.08
C TYR A 538 -45.76 4.11 9.11
N PRO A 539 -44.70 4.49 9.85
CA PRO A 539 -43.91 3.67 10.77
C PRO A 539 -44.56 3.55 12.17
N ASN A 540 -44.41 2.40 12.84
CA ASN A 540 -44.88 2.18 14.22
C ASN A 540 -43.77 1.93 15.25
N HIS A 541 -42.51 1.98 14.81
CA HIS A 541 -41.32 1.95 15.65
C HIS A 541 -40.18 2.71 14.95
N SER A 542 -39.00 2.73 15.58
CA SER A 542 -37.88 3.53 15.11
C SER A 542 -37.37 3.09 13.73
N ILE A 543 -37.07 4.08 12.89
CA ILE A 543 -36.41 3.88 11.60
C ILE A 543 -34.90 4.05 11.82
N LYS A 544 -34.12 3.16 11.22
CA LYS A 544 -32.66 3.25 11.19
C LYS A 544 -32.19 3.70 9.82
N ILE A 545 -31.28 4.67 9.76
CA ILE A 545 -30.67 5.15 8.51
C ILE A 545 -29.17 4.85 8.53
N ILE A 546 -28.71 4.04 7.58
CA ILE A 546 -27.29 3.78 7.39
C ILE A 546 -26.67 4.96 6.62
N VAL A 547 -25.63 5.56 7.19
CA VAL A 547 -24.87 6.68 6.58
C VAL A 547 -23.42 6.22 6.37
N PRO A 548 -22.95 6.05 5.13
CA PRO A 548 -21.63 5.47 4.87
C PRO A 548 -20.46 6.50 4.89
N TYR A 549 -20.66 7.66 5.52
CA TYR A 549 -19.74 8.82 5.47
C TYR A 549 -19.25 9.21 6.87
N SER A 550 -18.05 9.81 6.95
CA SER A 550 -17.40 10.18 8.22
C SER A 550 -18.27 11.11 9.06
N VAL A 551 -18.38 10.81 10.36
CA VAL A 551 -19.10 11.65 11.34
C VAL A 551 -18.56 13.08 11.33
N GLY A 552 -19.45 14.06 11.38
CA GLY A 552 -19.10 15.49 11.34
C GLY A 552 -18.64 16.01 9.98
N GLY A 553 -18.65 15.18 8.93
CA GLY A 553 -18.43 15.63 7.56
C GLY A 553 -19.69 16.25 6.93
N PRO A 554 -19.56 16.94 5.78
CA PRO A 554 -20.68 17.63 5.12
C PRO A 554 -21.91 16.74 4.90
N THR A 555 -21.71 15.49 4.45
CA THR A 555 -22.81 14.54 4.22
C THR A 555 -23.50 14.07 5.50
N ASP A 556 -22.75 13.86 6.58
CA ASP A 556 -23.30 13.44 7.88
C ASP A 556 -24.17 14.54 8.49
N THR A 557 -23.78 15.81 8.33
CA THR A 557 -24.57 16.97 8.75
C THR A 557 -25.93 17.02 8.06
N VAL A 558 -25.97 16.86 6.73
CA VAL A 558 -27.23 16.84 5.97
C VAL A 558 -28.10 15.65 6.40
N ALA A 559 -27.50 14.48 6.61
CA ALA A 559 -28.22 13.30 7.07
C ALA A 559 -28.88 13.52 8.45
N ARG A 560 -28.19 14.16 9.39
CA ARG A 560 -28.73 14.48 10.73
C ARG A 560 -29.86 15.48 10.68
N ILE A 561 -29.73 16.57 9.91
CA ILE A 561 -30.79 17.57 9.73
C ILE A 561 -32.04 16.92 9.12
N MET A 562 -31.86 16.05 8.12
CA MET A 562 -32.97 15.29 7.54
C MET A 562 -33.59 14.32 8.55
N ALA A 563 -32.79 13.55 9.28
CA ALA A 563 -33.29 12.56 10.25
C ALA A 563 -34.09 13.21 11.39
N GLU A 564 -33.63 14.35 11.92
CA GLU A 564 -34.35 15.14 12.93
C GLU A 564 -35.73 15.54 12.43
N LYS A 565 -35.79 16.19 11.26
CA LYS A 565 -37.05 16.68 10.69
C LYS A 565 -37.98 15.55 10.26
N LEU A 566 -37.44 14.45 9.72
CA LEU A 566 -38.22 13.27 9.38
C LEU A 566 -38.81 12.63 10.63
N SER A 567 -38.04 12.54 11.72
CA SER A 567 -38.50 12.00 13.00
C SER A 567 -39.69 12.78 13.57
N GLU A 568 -39.64 14.11 13.53
CA GLU A 568 -40.76 14.97 13.91
C GLU A 568 -42.03 14.68 13.10
N ARG A 569 -41.88 14.50 11.78
CA ARG A 569 -43.01 14.33 10.86
C ARG A 569 -43.65 12.95 10.92
N VAL A 570 -42.86 11.90 11.06
CA VAL A 570 -43.38 10.53 11.14
C VAL A 570 -43.79 10.13 12.54
N GLY A 571 -43.49 10.94 13.57
CA GLY A 571 -43.83 10.67 14.96
C GLY A 571 -43.09 9.47 15.57
N GLN A 572 -42.00 9.03 14.93
CA GLN A 572 -41.15 7.92 15.37
C GLN A 572 -39.68 8.35 15.35
N SER A 573 -38.87 7.74 16.22
CA SER A 573 -37.43 8.01 16.27
C SER A 573 -36.75 7.61 14.96
N VAL A 574 -35.94 8.49 14.38
CA VAL A 574 -35.05 8.19 13.25
C VAL A 574 -33.60 8.20 13.73
N VAL A 575 -32.93 7.04 13.71
CA VAL A 575 -31.59 6.85 14.27
C VAL A 575 -30.56 6.65 13.15
N ILE A 576 -29.45 7.39 13.21
CA ILE A 576 -28.35 7.26 12.25
C ILE A 576 -27.34 6.21 12.73
N GLN A 577 -27.02 5.26 11.86
CA GLN A 577 -25.93 4.30 12.01
C GLN A 577 -24.83 4.60 10.99
N THR A 578 -23.66 5.07 11.46
CA THR A 578 -22.53 5.36 10.59
C THR A 578 -21.66 4.12 10.35
N LEU A 579 -21.40 3.77 9.08
CA LEU A 579 -20.56 2.63 8.69
C LEU A 579 -19.53 3.05 7.63
N LEU A 580 -18.26 3.21 8.03
CA LEU A 580 -17.18 3.74 7.18
C LEU A 580 -16.41 2.64 6.45
N GLY A 581 -15.80 3.00 5.31
CA GLY A 581 -14.81 2.16 4.61
C GLY A 581 -15.00 2.13 3.09
N GLY A 582 -13.89 1.99 2.35
CA GLY A 582 -13.88 1.80 0.89
C GLY A 582 -14.66 2.87 0.10
N GLY A 583 -14.55 4.16 0.44
CA GLY A 583 -15.32 5.23 -0.22
C GLY A 583 -16.85 5.16 0.05
N GLY A 584 -17.28 4.40 1.06
CA GLY A 584 -18.68 4.16 1.41
C GLY A 584 -19.23 2.81 0.96
N ILE A 585 -18.43 1.99 0.26
CA ILE A 585 -18.81 0.65 -0.18
C ILE A 585 -19.27 -0.24 0.98
N VAL A 586 -18.55 -0.22 2.11
CA VAL A 586 -18.84 -1.09 3.26
C VAL A 586 -20.24 -0.82 3.83
N GLY A 587 -20.59 0.45 4.03
CA GLY A 587 -21.92 0.83 4.53
C GLY A 587 -23.02 0.55 3.50
N THR A 588 -22.72 0.69 2.21
CA THR A 588 -23.68 0.40 1.13
C THR A 588 -23.97 -1.10 1.02
N GLU A 589 -22.95 -1.96 1.17
CA GLU A 589 -23.13 -3.41 1.24
C GLU A 589 -23.93 -3.83 2.49
N ALA A 590 -23.71 -3.19 3.63
CA ALA A 590 -24.51 -3.46 4.82
C ALA A 590 -25.99 -3.08 4.61
N ALA A 591 -26.25 -1.99 3.89
CA ALA A 591 -27.60 -1.55 3.55
C ALA A 591 -28.28 -2.46 2.53
N SER A 592 -27.57 -2.94 1.51
CA SER A 592 -28.15 -3.84 0.49
C SER A 592 -28.60 -5.18 1.09
N ARG A 593 -27.98 -5.63 2.18
CA ARG A 593 -28.32 -6.86 2.91
C ARG A 593 -29.37 -6.67 4.01
N ALA A 594 -29.84 -5.44 4.25
CA ALA A 594 -30.83 -5.17 5.28
C ALA A 594 -32.21 -5.74 4.89
N LYS A 595 -33.08 -5.93 5.89
CA LYS A 595 -34.45 -6.40 5.65
C LYS A 595 -35.21 -5.34 4.82
N PRO A 596 -35.93 -5.72 3.76
CA PRO A 596 -36.68 -4.79 2.92
C PRO A 596 -38.06 -4.47 3.54
N ASP A 597 -38.09 -4.10 4.82
CA ASP A 597 -39.32 -3.79 5.57
C ASP A 597 -39.53 -2.27 5.78
N GLY A 598 -38.60 -1.45 5.28
CA GLY A 598 -38.62 0.00 5.40
C GLY A 598 -38.16 0.56 6.75
N TYR A 599 -37.75 -0.27 7.71
CA TYR A 599 -37.19 0.20 8.98
C TYR A 599 -35.67 0.33 8.96
N THR A 600 -35.01 -0.14 7.89
CA THR A 600 -33.63 0.21 7.57
C THR A 600 -33.58 0.89 6.21
N LEU A 601 -33.20 2.18 6.20
CA LEU A 601 -33.01 2.99 5.01
C LEU A 601 -31.52 3.32 4.83
N TYR A 602 -31.17 3.81 3.65
CA TYR A 602 -29.81 4.17 3.28
C TYR A 602 -29.75 5.63 2.82
N PHE A 603 -28.86 6.40 3.43
CA PHE A 603 -28.58 7.76 2.99
C PHE A 603 -27.48 7.73 1.93
N GLY A 604 -27.87 7.95 0.68
CA GLY A 604 -26.99 7.94 -0.47
C GLY A 604 -26.59 9.35 -0.92
N ALA A 605 -25.48 9.41 -1.63
CA ALA A 605 -25.07 10.57 -2.40
C ALA A 605 -24.61 10.15 -3.81
N ASN A 606 -24.08 11.09 -4.57
CA ASN A 606 -23.48 10.86 -5.90
C ASN A 606 -22.39 9.75 -5.94
N SER A 607 -21.87 9.27 -4.80
CA SER A 607 -21.01 8.08 -4.74
C SER A 607 -21.67 6.82 -5.29
N MET A 608 -23.00 6.70 -5.23
CA MET A 608 -23.72 5.55 -5.77
C MET A 608 -23.50 5.37 -7.28
N ALA A 609 -23.42 6.47 -8.03
CA ALA A 609 -23.14 6.44 -9.47
C ALA A 609 -21.69 6.04 -9.81
N ILE A 610 -20.81 6.12 -8.81
CA ILE A 610 -19.37 5.91 -8.97
C ILE A 610 -18.97 4.45 -8.71
N TYR A 611 -19.60 3.80 -7.72
CA TYR A 611 -19.22 2.47 -7.23
C TYR A 611 -19.01 1.40 -8.30
N PRO A 612 -19.81 1.32 -9.38
CA PRO A 612 -19.62 0.32 -10.45
C PRO A 612 -18.29 0.46 -11.21
N HIS A 613 -17.61 1.61 -11.13
CA HIS A 613 -16.50 1.97 -12.01
C HIS A 613 -15.14 2.12 -11.32
N VAL A 614 -15.08 2.08 -10.00
CA VAL A 614 -13.89 2.47 -9.22
C VAL A 614 -13.26 1.33 -8.42
N ARG A 615 -13.21 0.14 -9.02
CA ARG A 615 -12.73 -1.07 -8.34
C ARG A 615 -11.57 -1.73 -9.09
N PRO A 616 -10.68 -2.44 -8.37
CA PRO A 616 -9.68 -3.28 -9.00
C PRO A 616 -10.33 -4.29 -9.95
N ALA A 617 -9.78 -4.42 -11.14
CA ALA A 617 -10.22 -5.40 -12.14
C ALA A 617 -10.26 -6.81 -11.52
N GLY A 618 -11.40 -7.49 -11.68
CA GLY A 618 -11.65 -8.84 -11.15
C GLY A 618 -12.40 -8.89 -9.81
N THR A 619 -12.75 -7.74 -9.20
CA THR A 619 -13.58 -7.72 -7.98
C THR A 619 -15.03 -7.37 -8.28
N THR A 620 -15.97 -8.23 -7.90
CA THR A 620 -17.41 -7.96 -8.06
C THR A 620 -17.96 -7.17 -6.87
N LEU A 621 -18.83 -6.20 -7.14
CA LEU A 621 -19.71 -5.67 -6.12
C LEU A 621 -20.65 -6.77 -5.64
N SER A 622 -20.83 -6.87 -4.33
CA SER A 622 -21.89 -7.69 -3.74
C SER A 622 -23.28 -7.05 -3.84
N PHE A 623 -23.39 -5.88 -4.47
CA PHE A 623 -24.62 -5.12 -4.68
C PHE A 623 -24.58 -4.33 -5.99
N ASP A 624 -25.73 -4.10 -6.61
CA ASP A 624 -25.88 -3.11 -7.68
C ASP A 624 -26.50 -1.83 -7.08
N PRO A 625 -25.90 -0.63 -7.23
CA PRO A 625 -26.54 0.61 -6.81
C PRO A 625 -27.94 0.83 -7.40
N LEU A 626 -28.20 0.32 -8.61
CA LEU A 626 -29.50 0.43 -9.29
C LEU A 626 -30.55 -0.55 -8.74
N ASP A 627 -30.14 -1.56 -7.97
CA ASP A 627 -31.05 -2.50 -7.30
C ASP A 627 -31.72 -1.90 -6.05
N PHE A 628 -31.24 -0.75 -5.56
CA PHE A 628 -31.86 -0.04 -4.44
C PHE A 628 -33.18 0.61 -4.86
N VAL A 629 -34.16 0.59 -3.95
CA VAL A 629 -35.43 1.29 -4.15
C VAL A 629 -35.24 2.76 -3.79
N ALA A 630 -35.37 3.66 -4.77
CA ALA A 630 -35.29 5.09 -4.56
C ALA A 630 -36.48 5.60 -3.72
N VAL A 631 -36.22 6.41 -2.69
CA VAL A 631 -37.26 6.98 -1.81
C VAL A 631 -37.48 8.47 -2.06
N GLY A 632 -36.42 9.22 -2.30
CA GLY A 632 -36.53 10.62 -2.72
C GLY A 632 -35.26 11.43 -2.55
N GLY A 633 -35.14 12.49 -3.35
CA GLY A 633 -34.09 13.49 -3.22
C GLY A 633 -34.27 14.37 -1.97
N ILE A 634 -33.16 14.78 -1.37
CA ILE A 634 -33.12 15.52 -0.11
C ILE A 634 -32.56 16.92 -0.37
N ALA A 635 -31.33 17.00 -0.90
CA ALA A 635 -30.62 18.25 -1.09
C ALA A 635 -29.56 18.15 -2.20
N ARG A 636 -29.11 19.31 -2.67
CA ARG A 636 -28.00 19.48 -3.62
C ARG A 636 -26.92 20.38 -3.03
N SER A 637 -25.68 20.13 -3.44
CA SER A 637 -24.49 20.90 -3.07
C SER A 637 -23.41 20.76 -4.15
N ALA A 638 -22.22 21.27 -3.90
CA ALA A 638 -21.07 21.15 -4.79
C ALA A 638 -19.79 20.88 -4.03
N HIS A 639 -18.80 20.30 -4.72
CA HIS A 639 -17.43 20.28 -4.23
C HIS A 639 -16.76 21.63 -4.44
N VAL A 640 -15.91 22.02 -3.50
CA VAL A 640 -15.06 23.21 -3.59
C VAL A 640 -13.61 22.77 -3.70
N LEU A 641 -12.93 23.19 -4.76
CA LEU A 641 -11.49 23.02 -4.92
C LEU A 641 -10.77 24.01 -4.01
N LEU A 642 -10.16 23.49 -2.95
CA LEU A 642 -9.41 24.25 -1.97
C LEU A 642 -7.91 24.04 -2.18
N ALA A 643 -7.13 25.10 -1.98
CA ALA A 643 -5.68 25.06 -1.85
C ALA A 643 -5.23 25.47 -0.45
N SER A 644 -4.22 24.80 0.10
CA SER A 644 -3.61 25.22 1.37
C SER A 644 -2.85 26.54 1.20
N LYS A 645 -2.87 27.43 2.20
CA LYS A 645 -2.05 28.65 2.20
C LYS A 645 -0.56 28.35 1.93
N SER A 646 -0.04 27.24 2.45
CA SER A 646 1.36 26.87 2.28
C SER A 646 1.73 26.41 0.87
N SER A 647 0.75 26.10 0.02
CA SER A 647 0.97 25.72 -1.37
C SER A 647 1.35 26.90 -2.27
N GLY A 648 1.01 28.14 -1.86
CA GLY A 648 1.18 29.33 -2.69
C GLY A 648 0.31 29.37 -3.94
N ILE A 649 -0.73 28.52 -4.02
CA ILE A 649 -1.67 28.46 -5.14
C ILE A 649 -2.90 29.32 -4.80
N HIS A 650 -3.17 30.34 -5.61
CA HIS A 650 -4.26 31.28 -5.39
C HIS A 650 -5.34 31.27 -6.49
N SER A 651 -5.09 30.61 -7.62
CA SER A 651 -6.06 30.47 -8.71
C SER A 651 -5.95 29.13 -9.42
N VAL A 652 -6.98 28.75 -10.20
CA VAL A 652 -6.95 27.58 -11.08
C VAL A 652 -5.85 27.70 -12.14
N ALA A 653 -5.61 28.92 -12.65
CA ALA A 653 -4.54 29.17 -13.62
C ALA A 653 -3.14 28.94 -13.02
N GLU A 654 -2.92 29.39 -11.78
CA GLU A 654 -1.68 29.12 -11.05
C GLU A 654 -1.51 27.64 -10.72
N LEU A 655 -2.57 26.96 -10.29
CA LEU A 655 -2.53 25.51 -10.08
C LEU A 655 -2.04 24.79 -11.33
N VAL A 656 -2.65 25.09 -12.48
CA VAL A 656 -2.32 24.45 -13.76
C VAL A 656 -0.91 24.83 -14.20
N GLY A 657 -0.53 26.10 -14.06
CA GLY A 657 0.81 26.59 -14.38
C GLY A 657 1.89 25.91 -13.52
N ASN A 658 1.67 25.79 -12.22
CA ASN A 658 2.59 25.16 -11.28
C ASN A 658 2.70 23.66 -11.55
N ALA A 659 1.57 22.98 -11.77
CA ALA A 659 1.56 21.55 -12.07
C ALA A 659 2.17 21.21 -13.45
N LYS A 660 2.00 22.08 -14.47
CA LYS A 660 2.59 21.88 -15.81
C LYS A 660 4.09 22.13 -15.84
N LYS A 661 4.58 23.09 -15.05
CA LYS A 661 6.01 23.36 -14.98
C LYS A 661 6.77 22.10 -14.56
N GLN A 662 6.17 21.19 -13.78
CA GLN A 662 6.81 19.97 -13.26
C GLN A 662 8.23 20.24 -12.71
N LEU A 663 8.49 21.48 -12.28
CA LEU A 663 9.86 21.96 -12.24
C LEU A 663 10.61 21.35 -11.05
N ASP A 664 9.94 20.98 -9.95
CA ASP A 664 10.62 20.34 -8.80
C ASP A 664 9.72 19.45 -7.91
N GLU A 665 8.37 19.59 -7.98
CA GLU A 665 7.44 19.00 -6.99
C GLU A 665 6.09 18.62 -7.62
N THR A 666 5.59 17.40 -7.34
CA THR A 666 4.24 16.99 -7.75
C THR A 666 3.20 17.58 -6.78
N VAL A 667 2.29 18.43 -7.29
CA VAL A 667 1.19 18.99 -6.50
C VAL A 667 0.32 17.86 -5.96
N THR A 668 0.08 17.84 -4.66
CA THR A 668 -0.65 16.78 -3.98
C THR A 668 -2.09 17.16 -3.68
N TYR A 669 -2.95 16.15 -3.61
CA TYR A 669 -4.32 16.38 -3.18
C TYR A 669 -4.89 15.25 -2.35
N GLY A 670 -5.64 15.61 -1.32
CA GLY A 670 -6.29 14.67 -0.41
C GLY A 670 -7.74 14.40 -0.78
N SER A 671 -8.16 13.14 -0.69
CA SER A 671 -9.58 12.75 -0.82
C SER A 671 -10.01 11.72 0.23
N ALA A 672 -11.32 11.58 0.39
CA ALA A 672 -11.97 10.51 1.14
C ALA A 672 -11.95 9.19 0.33
N GLY A 673 -10.82 8.47 0.39
CA GLY A 673 -10.62 7.19 -0.26
C GLY A 673 -10.39 7.28 -1.78
N VAL A 674 -9.85 6.19 -2.33
CA VAL A 674 -9.66 6.04 -3.78
C VAL A 674 -11.02 5.80 -4.43
N GLY A 675 -11.26 6.51 -5.53
CA GLY A 675 -12.49 6.40 -6.32
C GLY A 675 -13.73 7.00 -5.66
N GLY A 676 -13.58 7.75 -4.57
CA GLY A 676 -14.70 8.42 -3.90
C GLY A 676 -15.12 9.74 -4.56
N THR A 677 -16.20 10.33 -4.04
CA THR A 677 -16.78 11.60 -4.53
C THR A 677 -15.85 12.79 -4.43
N THR A 678 -14.86 12.75 -3.54
CA THR A 678 -13.82 13.79 -3.40
C THR A 678 -12.53 13.46 -4.17
N HIS A 679 -12.44 12.26 -4.76
CA HIS A 679 -11.31 11.87 -5.63
C HIS A 679 -11.60 12.27 -7.08
N LEU A 680 -12.77 11.87 -7.59
CA LEU A 680 -13.11 12.01 -9.01
C LEU A 680 -13.09 13.45 -9.54
N PRO A 681 -13.61 14.48 -8.84
CA PRO A 681 -13.58 15.85 -9.38
C PRO A 681 -12.16 16.32 -9.68
N LEU A 682 -11.21 16.04 -8.79
CA LEU A 682 -9.81 16.40 -8.99
C LEU A 682 -9.12 15.51 -10.03
N ALA A 683 -9.43 14.22 -10.07
CA ALA A 683 -8.88 13.31 -11.08
C ALA A 683 -9.36 13.69 -12.50
N PHE A 684 -10.65 14.00 -12.67
CA PHE A 684 -11.21 14.50 -13.92
C PHE A 684 -10.60 15.84 -14.31
N PHE A 685 -10.53 16.79 -13.36
CA PHE A 685 -9.90 18.09 -13.59
C PHE A 685 -8.45 17.96 -14.03
N ALA A 686 -7.67 17.13 -13.34
CA ALA A 686 -6.26 16.92 -13.65
C ALA A 686 -6.07 16.41 -15.09
N ARG A 687 -6.90 15.45 -15.51
CA ARG A 687 -6.88 14.92 -16.87
C ARG A 687 -7.30 15.96 -17.91
N ASP A 688 -8.40 16.66 -17.69
CA ASP A 688 -8.90 17.69 -18.61
C ASP A 688 -7.91 18.88 -18.73
N ALA A 689 -7.19 19.20 -17.65
CA ALA A 689 -6.15 20.23 -17.65
C ALA A 689 -4.79 19.77 -18.21
N GLY A 690 -4.62 18.47 -18.47
CA GLY A 690 -3.35 17.89 -18.89
C GLY A 690 -2.26 18.05 -17.84
N ILE A 691 -2.62 17.92 -16.56
CA ILE A 691 -1.71 18.02 -15.41
C ILE A 691 -1.67 16.72 -14.62
N THR A 692 -0.54 16.48 -13.96
CA THR A 692 -0.37 15.33 -13.07
C THR A 692 -0.40 15.81 -11.62
N LEU A 693 -1.31 15.25 -10.83
CA LEU A 693 -1.41 15.50 -9.40
C LEU A 693 -1.21 14.19 -8.64
N LEU A 694 -0.62 14.25 -7.44
CA LEU A 694 -0.41 13.08 -6.59
C LEU A 694 -1.55 12.96 -5.58
N HIS A 695 -2.29 11.85 -5.67
CA HIS A 695 -3.40 11.56 -4.78
C HIS A 695 -2.94 11.00 -3.43
N VAL A 696 -3.50 11.54 -2.34
CA VAL A 696 -3.31 11.08 -0.95
C VAL A 696 -4.68 10.60 -0.40
N PRO A 697 -4.92 9.29 -0.26
CA PRO A 697 -6.20 8.78 0.22
C PRO A 697 -6.31 8.85 1.76
N TYR A 698 -7.42 9.38 2.25
CA TYR A 698 -7.78 9.46 3.68
C TYR A 698 -9.03 8.62 4.00
N LYS A 699 -9.20 8.25 5.27
CA LYS A 699 -10.40 7.57 5.81
C LYS A 699 -11.59 8.55 6.00
N GLY A 700 -11.86 9.41 5.03
CA GLY A 700 -12.89 10.45 5.07
C GLY A 700 -12.36 11.83 4.68
N ALA A 701 -13.28 12.79 4.46
CA ALA A 701 -12.91 14.15 4.04
C ALA A 701 -12.36 14.99 5.21
N ALA A 702 -12.81 14.74 6.44
CA ALA A 702 -12.38 15.48 7.62
C ALA A 702 -10.87 15.32 7.93
N PRO A 703 -10.29 14.10 7.93
CA PRO A 703 -8.83 13.94 8.08
C PRO A 703 -8.02 14.64 6.98
N ALA A 704 -8.50 14.65 5.72
CA ALA A 704 -7.86 15.37 4.63
C ALA A 704 -7.86 16.88 4.88
N MET A 705 -8.97 17.43 5.39
CA MET A 705 -9.06 18.85 5.74
C MET A 705 -8.04 19.26 6.82
N VAL A 706 -7.85 18.42 7.85
CA VAL A 706 -6.85 18.67 8.90
C VAL A 706 -5.44 18.81 8.29
N ASP A 707 -5.08 17.91 7.38
CA ASP A 707 -3.78 17.94 6.71
C ASP A 707 -3.66 19.10 5.70
N LEU A 708 -4.75 19.49 5.04
CA LEU A 708 -4.79 20.67 4.17
C LEU A 708 -4.51 21.95 4.97
N LEU A 709 -5.19 22.13 6.11
CA LEU A 709 -5.01 23.27 7.01
C LEU A 709 -3.59 23.31 7.61
N ALA A 710 -3.00 22.15 7.86
CA ALA A 710 -1.63 22.02 8.34
C ALA A 710 -0.56 22.20 7.23
N GLY A 711 -0.95 22.29 5.96
CA GLY A 711 -0.02 22.40 4.83
C GLY A 711 0.70 21.09 4.47
N ARG A 712 0.15 19.96 4.89
CA ARG A 712 0.69 18.61 4.61
C ARG A 712 0.23 18.06 3.26
N ILE A 713 -0.86 18.58 2.71
CA ILE A 713 -1.31 18.38 1.33
C ILE A 713 -1.62 19.74 0.69
N ASP A 714 -1.55 19.82 -0.63
CA ASP A 714 -1.66 21.11 -1.32
C ASP A 714 -3.11 21.44 -1.67
N LEU A 715 -3.88 20.44 -2.09
CA LEU A 715 -5.28 20.60 -2.53
C LEU A 715 -6.23 19.61 -1.85
N SER A 716 -7.52 19.94 -1.87
CA SER A 716 -8.62 18.99 -1.63
C SER A 716 -9.89 19.45 -2.33
N THR A 717 -10.84 18.53 -2.57
CA THR A 717 -12.19 18.85 -3.08
C THR A 717 -13.29 18.33 -2.15
N PRO A 718 -13.36 18.81 -0.89
CA PRO A 718 -14.48 18.46 -0.03
C PRO A 718 -15.80 18.97 -0.61
N GLY A 719 -16.92 18.36 -0.21
CA GLY A 719 -18.22 19.01 -0.36
C GLY A 719 -18.26 20.31 0.44
N TYR A 720 -18.92 21.33 -0.08
CA TYR A 720 -19.07 22.58 0.66
C TYR A 720 -19.80 22.34 1.99
N SER A 721 -19.36 23.05 3.03
CA SER A 721 -20.11 23.22 4.27
C SER A 721 -19.80 24.59 4.86
N ALA A 722 -20.70 25.15 5.66
CA ALA A 722 -20.48 26.44 6.32
C ALA A 722 -19.22 26.47 7.22
N ALA A 723 -18.78 25.30 7.72
CA ALA A 723 -17.52 25.16 8.45
C ALA A 723 -16.27 25.56 7.63
N LEU A 724 -16.38 25.65 6.30
CA LEU A 724 -15.30 26.12 5.43
C LEU A 724 -15.15 27.64 5.41
N ASN A 725 -16.16 28.40 5.87
CA ASN A 725 -16.11 29.86 5.79
C ASN A 725 -14.98 30.43 6.65
N GLU A 726 -14.79 30.00 7.90
CA GLU A 726 -13.68 30.51 8.73
C GLU A 726 -12.29 30.26 8.10
N PRO A 727 -11.96 29.03 7.65
CA PRO A 727 -10.66 28.80 7.03
C PRO A 727 -10.43 29.60 5.74
N ILE A 728 -11.48 29.84 4.95
CA ILE A 728 -11.44 30.63 3.73
C ILE A 728 -11.26 32.12 4.08
N ASP A 729 -12.09 32.66 4.98
CA ASP A 729 -12.08 34.07 5.39
C ASP A 729 -10.79 34.44 6.12
N SER A 730 -10.25 33.54 6.94
CA SER A 730 -8.96 33.72 7.62
C SER A 730 -7.74 33.53 6.68
N GLY A 731 -7.96 33.09 5.44
CA GLY A 731 -6.92 32.80 4.46
C GLY A 731 -6.01 31.62 4.83
N LYS A 732 -6.48 30.68 5.65
CA LYS A 732 -5.76 29.41 5.93
C LYS A 732 -5.83 28.47 4.71
N VAL A 733 -6.91 28.56 3.94
CA VAL A 733 -7.08 27.94 2.63
C VAL A 733 -7.60 28.96 1.62
N VAL A 734 -7.40 28.68 0.34
CA VAL A 734 -7.95 29.46 -0.77
C VAL A 734 -8.97 28.61 -1.52
N ALA A 735 -10.19 29.11 -1.68
CA ALA A 735 -11.20 28.48 -2.53
C ALA A 735 -10.98 28.87 -3.99
N LEU A 736 -10.46 27.94 -4.79
CA LEU A 736 -10.07 28.18 -6.19
C LEU A 736 -11.26 28.14 -7.14
N ALA A 737 -12.13 27.13 -6.98
CA ALA A 737 -13.30 26.94 -7.84
C ALA A 737 -14.35 26.01 -7.20
N VAL A 738 -15.57 26.02 -7.73
CA VAL A 738 -16.65 25.05 -7.41
C VAL A 738 -16.98 24.15 -8.61
N THR A 739 -17.52 22.96 -8.33
CA THR A 739 -17.88 21.92 -9.34
C THR A 739 -19.33 21.99 -9.82
N SER A 740 -20.12 22.95 -9.35
CA SER A 740 -21.49 23.20 -9.83
C SER A 740 -21.49 23.96 -11.16
N ALA A 741 -22.60 23.85 -11.91
CA ALA A 741 -22.83 24.64 -13.12
C ALA A 741 -22.79 26.16 -12.87
N GLN A 742 -23.25 26.60 -11.70
CA GLN A 742 -23.32 28.00 -11.28
C GLN A 742 -22.56 28.22 -9.98
N ARG A 743 -22.12 29.45 -9.72
CA ARG A 743 -21.50 29.81 -8.44
C ARG A 743 -22.49 29.57 -7.31
N LEU A 744 -21.96 29.17 -6.16
CA LEU A 744 -22.77 28.95 -4.98
C LEU A 744 -23.17 30.31 -4.38
N SER A 745 -24.43 30.45 -3.96
CA SER A 745 -24.95 31.71 -3.39
C SER A 745 -24.18 32.17 -2.14
N PHE A 746 -23.63 31.21 -1.40
CA PHE A 746 -22.80 31.42 -0.22
C PHE A 746 -21.30 31.57 -0.51
N LEU A 747 -20.84 31.35 -1.76
CA LEU A 747 -19.48 31.64 -2.23
C LEU A 747 -19.52 32.42 -3.57
N PRO A 748 -20.14 33.61 -3.63
CA PRO A 748 -20.39 34.31 -4.89
C PRO A 748 -19.10 34.80 -5.60
N LYS A 749 -18.01 34.92 -4.83
CA LYS A 749 -16.69 35.32 -5.34
C LYS A 749 -15.87 34.15 -5.89
N VAL A 750 -16.25 32.91 -5.60
CA VAL A 750 -15.52 31.72 -6.05
C VAL A 750 -16.10 31.29 -7.41
N PRO A 751 -15.28 31.22 -8.47
CA PRO A 751 -15.77 30.84 -9.80
C PRO A 751 -16.11 29.36 -9.87
N THR A 752 -16.83 28.94 -10.90
CA THR A 752 -16.96 27.52 -11.26
C THR A 752 -15.73 27.04 -12.02
N LEU A 753 -15.52 25.73 -12.08
CA LEU A 753 -14.49 25.16 -12.96
C LEU A 753 -14.79 25.41 -14.44
N VAL A 754 -16.09 25.52 -14.81
CA VAL A 754 -16.52 25.89 -16.16
C VAL A 754 -16.10 27.33 -16.49
N GLU A 755 -16.35 28.29 -15.59
CA GLU A 755 -15.88 29.67 -15.72
C GLU A 755 -14.34 29.76 -15.75
N SER A 756 -13.66 28.79 -15.16
CA SER A 756 -12.19 28.67 -15.15
C SER A 756 -11.60 27.99 -16.40
N GLY A 757 -12.43 27.69 -17.42
CA GLY A 757 -11.98 27.15 -18.70
C GLY A 757 -12.15 25.63 -18.87
N TYR A 758 -12.89 24.96 -17.99
CA TYR A 758 -13.06 23.50 -18.01
C TYR A 758 -14.54 23.10 -18.17
N PRO A 759 -15.07 23.04 -19.42
CA PRO A 759 -16.51 22.93 -19.68
C PRO A 759 -17.15 21.61 -19.22
N ASN A 760 -16.36 20.55 -19.10
CA ASN A 760 -16.85 19.22 -18.69
C ASN A 760 -16.78 19.00 -17.17
N MET A 761 -16.47 20.03 -16.37
CA MET A 761 -16.19 19.87 -14.93
C MET A 761 -17.40 20.01 -14.00
N GLU A 762 -18.61 19.95 -14.53
CA GLU A 762 -19.79 19.84 -13.70
C GLU A 762 -19.82 18.47 -12.99
N PHE A 763 -19.81 18.49 -11.66
CA PHE A 763 -19.86 17.31 -10.81
C PHE A 763 -20.55 17.64 -9.47
N PRO A 764 -21.86 17.94 -9.49
CA PRO A 764 -22.60 18.35 -8.31
C PRO A 764 -22.75 17.19 -7.32
N ILE A 765 -23.01 17.54 -6.07
CA ILE A 765 -23.39 16.60 -5.02
C ILE A 765 -24.91 16.61 -4.93
N TRP A 766 -25.52 15.43 -4.98
CA TRP A 766 -26.91 15.25 -4.58
C TRP A 766 -26.94 14.28 -3.40
N TYR A 767 -27.92 14.48 -2.53
CA TYR A 767 -28.21 13.65 -1.37
C TYR A 767 -29.61 13.07 -1.50
N ALA A 768 -29.77 11.78 -1.20
CA ALA A 768 -31.03 11.09 -1.37
C ALA A 768 -31.19 9.92 -0.39
N LEU A 769 -32.44 9.49 -0.21
CA LEU A 769 -32.80 8.35 0.60
C LEU A 769 -33.16 7.15 -0.30
N PHE A 770 -32.69 5.97 0.09
CA PHE A 770 -32.94 4.70 -0.59
C PHE A 770 -33.36 3.63 0.41
N ALA A 771 -33.95 2.55 -0.07
CA ALA A 771 -34.32 1.37 0.70
C ALA A 771 -33.78 0.08 0.04
N PRO A 772 -33.62 -1.02 0.80
CA PRO A 772 -33.18 -2.30 0.26
C PRO A 772 -34.13 -2.83 -0.82
N LYS A 773 -33.57 -3.60 -1.76
CA LYS A 773 -34.32 -4.24 -2.86
C LYS A 773 -35.51 -5.04 -2.31
N GLY A 774 -36.69 -4.79 -2.86
CA GLY A 774 -37.94 -5.46 -2.47
C GLY A 774 -38.74 -4.76 -1.37
N THR A 775 -38.35 -3.55 -0.97
CA THR A 775 -39.13 -2.77 0.00
C THR A 775 -40.50 -2.41 -0.60
N PRO A 776 -41.63 -2.60 0.12
CA PRO A 776 -42.97 -2.33 -0.40
C PRO A 776 -43.17 -0.88 -0.84
N GLN A 777 -43.86 -0.67 -1.96
CA GLN A 777 -44.12 0.66 -2.50
C GLN A 777 -44.90 1.56 -1.53
N GLU A 778 -45.83 1.00 -0.74
CA GLU A 778 -46.59 1.76 0.26
C GLU A 778 -45.69 2.42 1.31
N VAL A 779 -44.60 1.76 1.70
CA VAL A 779 -43.60 2.31 2.64
C VAL A 779 -42.82 3.45 1.97
N VAL A 780 -42.42 3.26 0.72
CA VAL A 780 -41.72 4.27 -0.08
C VAL A 780 -42.57 5.51 -0.25
N ASP A 781 -43.86 5.34 -0.58
CA ASP A 781 -44.80 6.44 -0.81
C ASP A 781 -45.03 7.27 0.45
N VAL A 782 -45.12 6.63 1.63
CA VAL A 782 -45.23 7.33 2.91
C VAL A 782 -43.99 8.21 3.14
N ILE A 783 -42.78 7.65 3.10
CA ILE A 783 -41.56 8.43 3.38
C ILE A 783 -41.31 9.49 2.31
N SER A 784 -41.54 9.17 1.03
CA SER A 784 -41.35 10.11 -0.08
C SER A 784 -42.29 11.31 0.03
N LYS A 785 -43.54 11.09 0.44
CA LYS A 785 -44.49 12.16 0.71
C LYS A 785 -43.99 13.09 1.81
N GLU A 786 -43.44 12.54 2.89
CA GLU A 786 -42.88 13.34 3.98
C GLU A 786 -41.66 14.15 3.52
N LEU A 787 -40.75 13.55 2.73
CA LEU A 787 -39.61 14.26 2.14
C LEU A 787 -40.06 15.45 1.26
N LYS A 788 -41.11 15.27 0.47
CA LYS A 788 -41.68 16.35 -0.37
C LYS A 788 -42.20 17.51 0.47
N VAL A 789 -42.88 17.22 1.59
CA VAL A 789 -43.36 18.26 2.51
C VAL A 789 -42.21 18.94 3.23
N MET A 790 -41.19 18.18 3.66
CA MET A 790 -39.99 18.73 4.31
C MET A 790 -39.28 19.75 3.41
N ALA A 791 -39.16 19.47 2.11
CA ALA A 791 -38.53 20.39 1.16
C ALA A 791 -39.25 21.75 1.02
N GLN A 792 -40.48 21.88 1.51
CA GLN A 792 -41.26 23.12 1.52
C GLN A 792 -41.28 23.80 2.90
N ASP A 793 -40.74 23.15 3.93
CA ASP A 793 -40.68 23.68 5.30
C ASP A 793 -39.56 24.72 5.42
N ALA A 794 -39.91 25.95 5.77
CA ALA A 794 -38.98 27.07 5.80
C ALA A 794 -37.83 26.88 6.81
N GLU A 795 -38.09 26.22 7.96
CA GLU A 795 -37.07 25.95 8.96
C GLU A 795 -36.07 24.90 8.44
N TYR A 796 -36.57 23.84 7.80
CA TYR A 796 -35.74 22.80 7.20
C TYR A 796 -34.88 23.36 6.06
N VAL A 797 -35.49 24.12 5.14
CA VAL A 797 -34.79 24.80 4.04
C VAL A 797 -33.71 25.73 4.60
N LYS A 798 -34.03 26.49 5.65
CA LYS A 798 -33.05 27.37 6.30
C LYS A 798 -31.91 26.58 6.96
N LYS A 799 -32.20 25.51 7.72
CA LYS A 799 -31.18 24.67 8.37
C LYS A 799 -30.21 24.08 7.33
N LEU A 800 -30.71 23.63 6.18
CA LEU A 800 -29.86 23.17 5.07
C LEU A 800 -29.04 24.30 4.45
N ALA A 801 -29.65 25.45 4.19
CA ALA A 801 -28.97 26.62 3.62
C ALA A 801 -27.87 27.17 4.55
N ASP A 802 -28.11 27.20 5.86
CA ASP A 802 -27.13 27.56 6.89
C ASP A 802 -25.91 26.61 6.88
N GLN A 803 -26.05 25.40 6.33
CA GLN A 803 -24.97 24.45 6.13
C GLN A 803 -24.43 24.43 4.69
N GLY A 804 -24.94 25.28 3.81
CA GLY A 804 -24.48 25.37 2.42
C GLY A 804 -25.11 24.39 1.45
N ASN A 805 -26.34 23.98 1.71
CA ASN A 805 -27.06 23.02 0.88
C ASN A 805 -28.38 23.61 0.41
N GLU A 806 -28.77 23.28 -0.82
CA GLU A 806 -30.07 23.63 -1.38
C GLU A 806 -31.03 22.46 -1.19
N ALA A 807 -32.15 22.70 -0.51
CA ALA A 807 -33.21 21.69 -0.38
C ALA A 807 -33.78 21.37 -1.77
N ALA A 808 -33.78 20.08 -2.16
CA ALA A 808 -34.13 19.67 -3.50
C ALA A 808 -34.82 18.30 -3.48
N TYR A 809 -36.16 18.32 -3.37
CA TYR A 809 -36.94 17.10 -3.53
C TYR A 809 -36.91 16.62 -4.99
N VAL A 810 -36.61 15.33 -5.16
CA VAL A 810 -36.67 14.62 -6.44
C VAL A 810 -37.55 13.40 -6.22
N SER A 811 -38.49 13.14 -7.13
CA SER A 811 -39.40 12.00 -7.00
C SER A 811 -38.62 10.67 -7.02
N PRO A 812 -39.17 9.57 -6.47
CA PRO A 812 -38.54 8.25 -6.53
C PRO A 812 -38.10 7.85 -7.94
N GLN A 813 -38.97 8.06 -8.93
CA GLN A 813 -38.70 7.70 -10.32
C GLN A 813 -37.59 8.57 -10.92
N ASP A 814 -37.70 9.90 -10.81
CA ASP A 814 -36.70 10.82 -11.36
C ASP A 814 -35.32 10.61 -10.70
N LEU A 815 -35.29 10.24 -9.42
CA LEU A 815 -34.07 9.92 -8.69
C LEU A 815 -33.42 8.64 -9.22
N HIS A 816 -34.20 7.59 -9.46
CA HIS A 816 -33.70 6.36 -10.08
C HIS A 816 -33.13 6.63 -11.46
N ASP A 817 -33.84 7.38 -12.29
CA ASP A 817 -33.41 7.73 -13.66
C ASP A 817 -32.15 8.60 -13.64
N THR A 818 -32.08 9.56 -12.72
CA THR A 818 -30.87 10.39 -12.51
C THR A 818 -29.67 9.54 -12.11
N LEU A 819 -29.84 8.59 -11.19
CA LEU A 819 -28.78 7.69 -10.76
C LEU A 819 -28.31 6.81 -11.93
N ALA A 820 -29.23 6.24 -12.71
CA ALA A 820 -28.91 5.42 -13.88
C ALA A 820 -28.11 6.21 -14.93
N GLN A 821 -28.58 7.41 -15.27
CA GLN A 821 -27.90 8.27 -16.25
C GLN A 821 -26.51 8.67 -15.77
N GLN A 822 -26.37 9.15 -14.53
CA GLN A 822 -25.06 9.52 -14.00
C GLN A 822 -24.11 8.33 -13.89
N THR A 823 -24.62 7.14 -13.55
CA THR A 823 -23.79 5.93 -13.53
C THR A 823 -23.19 5.67 -14.90
N LYS A 824 -23.96 5.85 -15.98
CA LYS A 824 -23.47 5.71 -17.34
C LYS A 824 -22.42 6.79 -17.67
N ASP A 825 -22.74 8.06 -17.43
CA ASP A 825 -21.88 9.20 -17.78
C ASP A 825 -20.52 9.14 -17.06
N VAL A 826 -20.52 8.82 -15.77
CA VAL A 826 -19.29 8.64 -14.98
C VAL A 826 -18.45 7.48 -15.52
N GLY A 827 -19.07 6.34 -15.85
CA GLY A 827 -18.37 5.18 -16.40
C GLY A 827 -17.76 5.43 -17.77
N GLU A 828 -18.47 6.16 -18.65
CA GLU A 828 -17.92 6.61 -19.93
C GLU A 828 -16.75 7.56 -19.72
N ARG A 829 -16.87 8.51 -18.78
CA ARG A 829 -15.81 9.47 -18.48
C ARG A 829 -14.55 8.80 -17.93
N ILE A 830 -14.67 7.92 -16.93
CA ILE A 830 -13.55 7.15 -16.36
C ILE A 830 -12.79 6.39 -17.45
N ARG A 831 -13.52 5.69 -18.34
CA ARG A 831 -12.93 4.95 -19.46
C ARG A 831 -12.26 5.85 -20.48
N SER A 832 -12.92 6.94 -20.88
CA SER A 832 -12.40 7.89 -21.88
C SER A 832 -11.10 8.57 -21.41
N LEU A 833 -10.97 8.83 -20.11
CA LEU A 833 -9.80 9.46 -19.50
C LEU A 833 -8.72 8.46 -19.07
N GLY A 834 -8.92 7.17 -19.31
CA GLY A 834 -7.98 6.11 -18.93
C GLY A 834 -7.69 6.06 -17.42
N LEU A 835 -8.67 6.43 -16.59
CA LEU A 835 -8.53 6.40 -15.13
C LEU A 835 -8.69 4.96 -14.62
N GLN A 836 -7.81 4.57 -13.70
CA GLN A 836 -7.80 3.26 -13.04
C GLN A 836 -7.75 3.50 -11.52
N PHE A 837 -8.52 2.73 -10.76
CA PHE A 837 -8.73 2.90 -9.32
C PHE A 837 -8.60 1.58 -8.56
#